data_AF-A2QL48-F1
#
_entry.id   AF-A2QL48-F1
#
_cell.length_a   1.000
_cell.length_b   1.000
_cell.length_c   1.000
_cell.angle_alpha   90.00
_cell.angle_beta   90.00
_cell.angle_gamma   90.00
#
_symmetry.space_group_name_H-M   'P 1'
#
loop_
_entity.id
_entity.type
_entity.pdbx_description
1 polymer ?
#
loop_
_entity_poly.entity_id
_entity_poly.type
_entity_poly.pdbx_seq_one_letter_code
_entity_poly.pdbx_strand_id
1 'polypeptide(L)'
;MSLEEYSIPSEAAELLRKGILENPLLASNIPSNGRALAAFVKYVGGEKPSLPVNWRFAESISALKGLEALWLNAMLKSKYDHEPVNIEINTDHATLFVMSALLVDIVNEKGTTLDASSTPIQRLMKIFPTRGEDLGQGTLHRAALTSIYKTKDARFYHVHGSMNANPSLTALSLPLEYNATSMSDAVDLIQERVLEFDSQELDVLMNGKFRQAGTICYTADEFKNTEHGKQNAHAGLYELQHLPNKAQKPVWWNSTPQTGVSRPLAGLKVLDLTRVIAGPSISRGLAEYGASIMRVTGPGVLDIYAIHADLNWGKWNCSIDLKTEQGKEELRLLIREADVILDGYRPGVLEKLGFGRDAVLELVKDRPFGLIYVRENCYGWHGPWQGRSGWQQISDAVCGVSYQYGRATGHDEPVTPIFPNSDYCTGVAGLCGIFDALIKRAESGGSIYVDTALNYYSQWLVNSVGEYPADVWEDVWQRHNRLSFRHYDNMPVMIPAVVKSLFENSGAQLFQPQFFEIRYSAAVDRHFKAVRPILTFPGKEVSLQFNAAKGDLIQGLRQYASEPSYFGRSERVDPPEYLGNGPFSDGKSPTICNIAQADYIHDTIQERQSLFVSSIRASKHPLEEAGGRGQPGINPNCPISNGLINLVLSCGAHTLPTLDLLAEGDIKTLHPKTDAVKDFIEQKDMLMRQLSGTPTTNPGTNTPRLARSQHFALRGNLG
;
A
#
# COMPACT_ATOMS: atom_id res chain seq x y z
N MET A 1 18.14 20.34 -20.66
CA MET A 1 17.64 21.21 -19.58
C MET A 1 18.63 21.12 -18.47
N SER A 2 19.18 22.26 -18.03
CA SER A 2 20.09 22.30 -16.89
C SER A 2 19.35 22.37 -15.57
N LEU A 3 20.02 22.08 -14.45
CA LEU A 3 19.47 22.20 -13.09
C LEU A 3 18.80 23.54 -12.81
N GLU A 4 19.37 24.65 -13.30
CA GLU A 4 18.83 26.01 -13.09
C GLU A 4 17.53 26.27 -13.88
N GLU A 5 17.28 25.51 -14.93
CA GLU A 5 16.09 25.63 -15.78
C GLU A 5 14.99 24.64 -15.37
N TYR A 6 15.31 23.66 -14.52
CA TYR A 6 14.39 22.58 -14.15
C TYR A 6 13.35 23.05 -13.12
N SER A 7 12.11 22.66 -13.36
CA SER A 7 10.94 23.03 -12.56
C SER A 7 9.96 21.86 -12.54
N ILE A 8 9.69 21.25 -11.38
CA ILE A 8 8.68 20.17 -11.29
C ILE A 8 7.31 20.65 -11.80
N PRO A 9 6.79 21.84 -11.42
CA PRO A 9 5.50 22.31 -11.95
C PRO A 9 5.50 22.46 -13.47
N SER A 10 6.58 23.00 -14.06
CA SER A 10 6.68 23.18 -15.51
C SER A 10 6.81 21.84 -16.23
N GLU A 11 7.62 20.92 -15.71
CA GLU A 11 7.80 19.58 -16.28
C GLU A 11 6.55 18.71 -16.12
N ALA A 12 5.77 18.85 -15.04
CA ALA A 12 4.48 18.20 -14.90
C ALA A 12 3.45 18.72 -15.93
N ALA A 13 3.42 20.03 -16.17
CA ALA A 13 2.57 20.63 -17.20
C ALA A 13 2.97 20.16 -18.60
N GLU A 14 4.27 20.12 -18.89
CA GLU A 14 4.80 19.63 -20.15
C GLU A 14 4.56 18.13 -20.33
N LEU A 15 4.65 17.35 -19.26
CA LEU A 15 4.35 15.91 -19.28
C LEU A 15 2.86 15.64 -19.51
N LEU A 16 1.95 16.44 -18.93
CA LEU A 16 0.52 16.39 -19.28
C LEU A 16 0.31 16.68 -20.77
N ARG A 17 1.02 17.67 -21.32
CA ARG A 17 0.88 18.05 -22.73
C ARG A 17 1.49 17.02 -23.68
N LYS A 18 2.79 16.75 -23.58
CA LYS A 18 3.54 15.86 -24.48
C LYS A 18 3.33 14.39 -24.15
N GLY A 19 3.41 14.04 -22.87
CA GLY A 19 3.37 12.65 -22.42
C GLY A 19 1.97 12.04 -22.40
N ILE A 20 0.91 12.88 -22.37
CA ILE A 20 -0.49 12.43 -22.34
C ILE A 20 -1.30 12.98 -23.53
N LEU A 21 -1.50 14.30 -23.65
CA LEU A 21 -2.41 14.88 -24.65
C LEU A 21 -1.94 14.74 -26.11
N GLU A 22 -0.62 14.73 -26.32
CA GLU A 22 0.01 14.55 -27.64
C GLU A 22 0.51 13.13 -27.88
N ASN A 23 0.43 12.26 -26.86
CA ASN A 23 0.89 10.90 -26.97
C ASN A 23 -0.13 10.06 -27.76
N PRO A 24 0.24 9.54 -28.95
CA PRO A 24 -0.70 8.78 -29.77
C PRO A 24 -1.20 7.50 -29.11
N LEU A 25 -0.43 6.89 -28.20
CA LEU A 25 -0.86 5.71 -27.45
C LEU A 25 -1.94 6.05 -26.40
N LEU A 26 -2.04 7.31 -25.98
CA LEU A 26 -3.00 7.78 -24.99
C LEU A 26 -4.15 8.58 -25.61
N ALA A 27 -4.26 8.61 -26.94
CA ALA A 27 -5.32 9.36 -27.63
C ALA A 27 -6.73 8.89 -27.22
N SER A 28 -6.91 7.62 -26.84
CA SER A 28 -8.16 7.08 -26.30
C SER A 28 -8.32 7.29 -24.79
N ASN A 29 -7.29 7.75 -24.08
CA ASN A 29 -7.32 7.98 -22.63
C ASN A 29 -7.56 9.44 -22.24
N ILE A 30 -7.86 10.31 -23.21
CA ILE A 30 -8.09 11.75 -22.99
C ILE A 30 -9.51 12.14 -23.41
N PRO A 31 -10.14 13.13 -22.73
CA PRO A 31 -11.39 13.71 -23.21
C PRO A 31 -11.22 14.32 -24.61
N SER A 32 -12.29 14.33 -25.42
CA SER A 32 -12.27 14.88 -26.78
C SER A 32 -11.85 16.36 -26.83
N ASN A 33 -12.16 17.12 -25.79
CA ASN A 33 -11.76 18.52 -25.59
C ASN A 33 -10.57 18.69 -24.62
N GLY A 34 -9.81 17.63 -24.34
CA GLY A 34 -8.74 17.61 -23.32
C GLY A 34 -7.71 18.72 -23.47
N ARG A 35 -7.33 19.09 -24.71
CA ARG A 35 -6.40 20.20 -24.98
C ARG A 35 -6.94 21.56 -24.51
N ALA A 36 -8.24 21.81 -24.71
CA ALA A 36 -8.87 23.03 -24.23
C ALA A 36 -9.03 23.02 -22.70
N LEU A 37 -9.36 21.85 -22.13
CA LEU A 37 -9.50 21.67 -20.69
C LEU A 37 -8.18 21.86 -19.93
N ALA A 38 -7.04 21.62 -20.57
CA ALA A 38 -5.72 21.84 -19.97
C ALA A 38 -5.48 23.30 -19.54
N ALA A 39 -6.16 24.27 -20.15
CA ALA A 39 -6.09 25.68 -19.75
C ALA A 39 -6.66 25.96 -18.34
N PHE A 40 -7.43 25.01 -17.79
CA PHE A 40 -8.03 25.09 -16.45
C PHE A 40 -7.22 24.33 -15.39
N VAL A 41 -6.09 23.74 -15.77
CA VAL A 41 -5.20 23.01 -14.85
C VAL A 41 -3.95 23.86 -14.61
N LYS A 42 -3.69 24.17 -13.35
CA LYS A 42 -2.52 24.94 -12.94
C LYS A 42 -1.64 24.10 -12.01
N TYR A 43 -0.35 24.03 -12.34
CA TYR A 43 0.66 23.40 -11.49
C TYR A 43 1.37 24.45 -10.64
N VAL A 44 1.56 24.15 -9.37
CA VAL A 44 2.32 24.97 -8.40
C VAL A 44 3.18 24.05 -7.52
N GLY A 45 4.14 24.59 -6.77
CA GLY A 45 4.97 23.81 -5.85
C GLY A 45 6.43 24.22 -5.91
N GLY A 46 7.28 23.46 -5.23
CA GLY A 46 8.73 23.61 -5.30
C GLY A 46 9.29 23.25 -6.69
N GLU A 47 10.28 24.02 -7.13
CA GLU A 47 10.90 23.84 -8.45
C GLU A 47 11.81 22.61 -8.53
N LYS A 48 12.48 22.26 -7.42
CA LYS A 48 13.51 21.22 -7.38
C LYS A 48 12.96 19.87 -6.93
N PRO A 49 13.37 18.75 -7.57
CA PRO A 49 12.97 17.41 -7.13
C PRO A 49 13.40 17.10 -5.70
N SER A 50 12.53 16.40 -4.98
CA SER A 50 12.72 16.09 -3.55
C SER A 50 12.95 14.61 -3.25
N LEU A 51 12.70 13.71 -4.22
CA LEU A 51 12.76 12.26 -4.00
C LEU A 51 14.13 11.70 -4.44
N PRO A 52 14.82 10.89 -3.61
CA PRO A 52 16.09 10.26 -3.96
C PRO A 52 15.89 9.06 -4.90
N VAL A 53 15.32 9.31 -6.08
CA VAL A 53 15.11 8.34 -7.17
C VAL A 53 15.34 9.06 -8.50
N ASN A 54 15.96 8.39 -9.47
CA ASN A 54 16.28 8.96 -10.78
C ASN A 54 15.05 9.17 -11.67
N TRP A 55 13.97 8.46 -11.39
CA TRP A 55 12.69 8.55 -12.08
C TRP A 55 11.90 9.79 -11.68
N ARG A 56 11.22 10.42 -12.65
CA ARG A 56 10.40 11.63 -12.45
C ARG A 56 9.04 11.34 -11.80
N PHE A 57 9.06 10.76 -10.60
CA PHE A 57 7.86 10.31 -9.88
C PHE A 57 6.92 11.46 -9.57
N ALA A 58 7.45 12.60 -9.08
CA ALA A 58 6.66 13.79 -8.74
C ALA A 58 5.90 14.34 -9.95
N GLU A 59 6.55 14.42 -11.09
CA GLU A 59 5.99 14.87 -12.36
C GLU A 59 4.95 13.87 -12.86
N SER A 60 5.25 12.56 -12.79
CA SER A 60 4.36 11.51 -13.29
C SER A 60 3.03 11.48 -12.53
N ILE A 61 3.04 11.52 -11.20
CA ILE A 61 1.80 11.55 -10.41
C ILE A 61 1.06 12.88 -10.61
N SER A 62 1.77 14.00 -10.74
CA SER A 62 1.17 15.31 -10.99
C SER A 62 0.50 15.39 -12.37
N ALA A 63 1.12 14.83 -13.41
CA ALA A 63 0.54 14.75 -14.74
C ALA A 63 -0.70 13.85 -14.77
N LEU A 64 -0.67 12.71 -14.06
CA LEU A 64 -1.85 11.84 -13.91
C LEU A 64 -2.99 12.54 -13.14
N LYS A 65 -2.67 13.32 -12.10
CA LYS A 65 -3.67 14.20 -11.44
C LYS A 65 -4.18 15.31 -12.37
N GLY A 66 -3.37 15.75 -13.33
CA GLY A 66 -3.80 16.61 -14.42
C GLY A 66 -4.83 15.91 -15.31
N LEU A 67 -4.55 14.68 -15.72
CA LEU A 67 -5.51 13.87 -16.49
C LEU A 67 -6.82 13.65 -15.74
N GLU A 68 -6.75 13.38 -14.43
CA GLU A 68 -7.92 13.31 -13.54
C GLU A 68 -8.73 14.61 -13.56
N ALA A 69 -8.06 15.77 -13.51
CA ALA A 69 -8.69 17.09 -13.59
C ALA A 69 -9.38 17.34 -14.97
N LEU A 70 -8.79 16.87 -16.07
CA LEU A 70 -9.41 16.95 -17.40
C LEU A 70 -10.69 16.12 -17.46
N TRP A 71 -10.64 14.88 -16.98
CA TRP A 71 -11.80 13.99 -16.96
C TRP A 71 -12.90 14.49 -16.03
N LEU A 72 -12.54 15.07 -14.88
CA LEU A 72 -13.48 15.74 -14.00
C LEU A 72 -14.20 16.88 -14.72
N ASN A 73 -13.47 17.80 -15.36
CA ASN A 73 -14.07 18.92 -16.08
C ASN A 73 -14.95 18.46 -17.27
N ALA A 74 -14.53 17.42 -17.99
CA ALA A 74 -15.34 16.81 -19.04
C ALA A 74 -16.66 16.25 -18.47
N MET A 75 -16.60 15.52 -17.35
CA MET A 75 -17.79 14.99 -16.68
C MET A 75 -18.69 16.11 -16.14
N LEU A 76 -18.13 17.18 -15.56
CA LEU A 76 -18.90 18.31 -15.07
C LEU A 76 -19.75 18.93 -16.19
N LYS A 77 -19.18 19.08 -17.39
CA LYS A 77 -19.94 19.53 -18.56
C LYS A 77 -20.97 18.49 -18.99
N SER A 78 -20.57 17.23 -19.18
CA SER A 78 -21.46 16.19 -19.73
C SER A 78 -22.63 15.82 -18.81
N LYS A 79 -22.44 15.85 -17.48
CA LYS A 79 -23.48 15.46 -16.51
C LYS A 79 -24.28 16.64 -15.97
N TYR A 80 -23.63 17.77 -15.71
CA TYR A 80 -24.23 18.89 -14.98
C TYR A 80 -24.38 20.17 -15.82
N ASP A 81 -23.98 20.13 -17.10
CA ASP A 81 -23.90 21.30 -17.99
C ASP A 81 -23.16 22.49 -17.36
N HIS A 82 -22.15 22.19 -16.54
CA HIS A 82 -21.35 23.19 -15.85
C HIS A 82 -20.11 23.53 -16.68
N GLU A 83 -19.72 24.81 -16.69
CA GLU A 83 -18.47 25.24 -17.33
C GLU A 83 -17.24 24.68 -16.61
N PRO A 84 -16.10 24.48 -17.30
CA PRO A 84 -14.90 23.98 -16.65
C PRO A 84 -14.48 24.85 -15.46
N VAL A 85 -14.06 24.21 -14.38
CA VAL A 85 -13.56 24.87 -13.16
C VAL A 85 -12.05 24.90 -13.15
N ASN A 86 -11.47 25.94 -12.54
CA ASN A 86 -10.04 26.02 -12.33
C ASN A 86 -9.60 25.03 -11.25
N ILE A 87 -8.57 24.24 -11.56
CA ILE A 87 -8.03 23.19 -10.69
C ILE A 87 -6.54 23.45 -10.50
N GLU A 88 -6.11 23.56 -9.25
CA GLU A 88 -4.71 23.71 -8.89
C GLU A 88 -4.17 22.40 -8.30
N ILE A 89 -3.03 21.97 -8.82
CA ILE A 89 -2.28 20.78 -8.41
C ILE A 89 -0.94 21.26 -7.85
N ASN A 90 -0.76 21.11 -6.55
CA ASN A 90 0.54 21.31 -5.93
C ASN A 90 1.41 20.05 -6.10
N THR A 91 2.55 20.16 -6.76
CA THR A 91 3.42 19.02 -7.11
C THR A 91 4.10 18.39 -5.90
N ASP A 92 4.41 19.18 -4.85
CA ASP A 92 4.92 18.64 -3.58
C ASP A 92 3.84 17.85 -2.86
N HIS A 93 2.60 18.35 -2.87
CA HIS A 93 1.44 17.65 -2.31
C HIS A 93 1.15 16.34 -3.05
N ALA A 94 1.16 16.39 -4.40
CA ALA A 94 0.97 15.20 -5.24
C ALA A 94 2.07 14.15 -5.01
N THR A 95 3.30 14.59 -4.73
CA THR A 95 4.41 13.69 -4.37
C THR A 95 4.14 12.91 -3.09
N LEU A 96 3.46 13.48 -2.09
CA LEU A 96 3.08 12.74 -0.88
C LEU A 96 2.05 11.63 -1.15
N PHE A 97 1.28 11.73 -2.24
CA PHE A 97 0.24 10.76 -2.58
C PHE A 97 0.82 9.37 -2.81
N VAL A 98 1.96 9.26 -3.51
CA VAL A 98 2.59 7.96 -3.83
C VAL A 98 3.16 7.23 -2.61
N MET A 99 3.13 7.87 -1.45
CA MET A 99 3.58 7.34 -0.17
C MET A 99 2.53 7.53 0.94
N SER A 100 1.27 7.84 0.62
CA SER A 100 0.29 8.28 1.62
C SER A 100 0.00 7.23 2.70
N ALA A 101 0.02 5.94 2.35
CA ALA A 101 -0.13 4.85 3.32
C ALA A 101 1.04 4.72 4.31
N LEU A 102 2.20 5.31 4.01
CA LEU A 102 3.36 5.36 4.91
C LEU A 102 3.35 6.61 5.81
N LEU A 103 2.57 7.63 5.43
CA LEU A 103 2.50 8.92 6.12
C LEU A 103 1.32 9.02 7.08
N VAL A 104 0.34 8.11 6.99
CA VAL A 104 -0.80 8.10 7.89
C VAL A 104 -0.38 7.71 9.32
N ASP A 105 -0.89 8.45 10.29
CA ASP A 105 -0.56 8.22 11.70
C ASP A 105 -1.77 8.45 12.62
N ILE A 106 -1.79 7.75 13.76
CA ILE A 106 -2.76 7.94 14.83
C ILE A 106 -2.31 9.10 15.72
N VAL A 107 -3.18 10.08 15.87
CA VAL A 107 -2.94 11.32 16.60
C VAL A 107 -4.11 11.65 17.52
N ASN A 108 -3.96 12.67 18.37
CA ASN A 108 -5.08 13.29 19.08
C ASN A 108 -5.82 14.30 18.17
N GLU A 109 -6.89 14.91 18.69
CA GLU A 109 -7.66 15.96 18.02
C GLU A 109 -6.81 17.17 17.56
N LYS A 110 -5.66 17.42 18.20
CA LYS A 110 -4.73 18.52 17.90
C LYS A 110 -3.64 18.10 16.90
N GLY A 111 -3.65 16.85 16.42
CA GLY A 111 -2.63 16.33 15.51
C GLY A 111 -1.32 15.90 16.18
N THR A 112 -1.27 15.80 17.51
CA THR A 112 -0.09 15.27 18.23
C THR A 112 -0.13 13.75 18.27
N THR A 113 0.99 13.10 17.97
CA THR A 113 1.14 11.64 18.08
C THR A 113 0.91 11.17 19.52
N LEU A 114 0.06 10.15 19.70
CA LEU A 114 -0.37 9.66 21.02
C LEU A 114 0.67 8.79 21.74
N ASP A 115 1.56 8.13 21.00
CA ASP A 115 2.63 7.29 21.54
C ASP A 115 3.87 7.44 20.65
N ALA A 116 4.73 8.40 20.98
CA ALA A 116 5.95 8.69 20.24
C ALA A 116 7.03 7.60 20.38
N SER A 117 6.87 6.63 21.30
CA SER A 117 7.84 5.54 21.49
C SER A 117 7.67 4.40 20.48
N SER A 118 6.46 4.25 19.92
CA SER A 118 6.19 3.32 18.81
C SER A 118 6.41 4.02 17.45
N THR A 119 6.65 3.24 16.40
CA THR A 119 6.57 3.72 15.02
C THR A 119 5.10 3.89 14.57
N PRO A 120 4.80 4.70 13.53
CA PRO A 120 3.45 4.82 12.98
C PRO A 120 2.83 3.46 12.64
N ILE A 121 3.57 2.59 11.95
CA ILE A 121 3.07 1.26 11.58
C ILE A 121 2.73 0.39 12.79
N GLN A 122 3.54 0.44 13.85
CA GLN A 122 3.25 -0.27 15.11
C GLN A 122 1.98 0.24 15.78
N ARG A 123 1.71 1.55 15.72
CA ARG A 123 0.45 2.12 16.23
C ARG A 123 -0.74 1.65 15.40
N LEU A 124 -0.61 1.66 14.07
CA LEU A 124 -1.67 1.22 13.16
C LEU A 124 -2.01 -0.26 13.33
N MET A 125 -1.01 -1.14 13.45
CA MET A 125 -1.23 -2.58 13.67
C MET A 125 -1.96 -2.90 14.98
N LYS A 126 -1.87 -2.04 16.01
CA LYS A 126 -2.65 -2.19 17.25
C LYS A 126 -4.15 -1.98 17.03
N ILE A 127 -4.54 -1.14 16.07
CA ILE A 127 -5.94 -0.83 15.74
C ILE A 127 -6.47 -1.70 14.60
N PHE A 128 -5.60 -2.03 13.64
CA PHE A 128 -5.90 -2.85 12.48
C PHE A 128 -5.03 -4.12 12.50
N PRO A 129 -5.28 -5.06 13.44
CA PRO A 129 -4.45 -6.24 13.57
C PRO A 129 -4.65 -7.17 12.38
N THR A 130 -3.55 -7.69 11.85
CA THR A 130 -3.57 -8.87 10.97
C THR A 130 -4.08 -10.05 11.80
N ARG A 131 -5.20 -10.64 11.41
CA ARG A 131 -5.77 -11.80 12.11
C ARG A 131 -5.01 -13.07 11.71
N GLY A 132 -4.59 -13.85 12.72
CA GLY A 132 -3.85 -15.10 12.52
C GLY A 132 -2.33 -14.90 12.49
N GLU A 133 -1.60 -15.94 12.06
CA GLU A 133 -0.16 -15.85 11.82
C GLU A 133 0.11 -15.01 10.57
N ASP A 134 1.04 -14.06 10.67
CA ASP A 134 1.52 -13.32 9.50
C ASP A 134 2.40 -14.24 8.64
N LEU A 135 1.74 -14.97 7.76
CA LEU A 135 2.37 -15.85 6.78
C LEU A 135 3.10 -15.07 5.67
N GLY A 136 2.92 -13.75 5.58
CA GLY A 136 3.50 -12.89 4.57
C GLY A 136 4.91 -12.45 4.93
N GLN A 137 5.05 -11.49 5.83
CA GLN A 137 6.34 -10.87 6.20
C GLN A 137 6.60 -10.91 7.72
N GLY A 138 5.92 -11.80 8.46
CA GLY A 138 5.95 -11.84 9.91
C GLY A 138 7.30 -12.18 10.56
N THR A 139 8.25 -12.71 9.78
CA THR A 139 9.62 -13.04 10.22
C THR A 139 10.64 -12.50 9.22
N LEU A 140 11.91 -12.40 9.64
CA LEU A 140 12.98 -11.86 8.79
C LEU A 140 13.18 -12.66 7.49
N HIS A 141 13.17 -14.01 7.54
CA HIS A 141 13.31 -14.84 6.33
C HIS A 141 12.11 -14.74 5.39
N ARG A 142 10.89 -14.60 5.94
CA ARG A 142 9.67 -14.38 5.13
C ARG A 142 9.69 -13.01 4.46
N ALA A 143 10.12 -11.97 5.19
CA ALA A 143 10.29 -10.64 4.64
C ALA A 143 11.37 -10.59 3.54
N ALA A 144 12.51 -11.25 3.75
CA ALA A 144 13.62 -11.30 2.81
C ALA A 144 13.25 -11.95 1.46
N LEU A 145 12.26 -12.84 1.39
CA LEU A 145 11.78 -13.41 0.11
C LEU A 145 11.32 -12.35 -0.89
N THR A 146 10.82 -11.22 -0.42
CA THR A 146 10.34 -10.14 -1.28
C THR A 146 11.49 -9.21 -1.64
N SER A 147 12.46 -9.73 -2.40
CA SER A 147 13.68 -9.03 -2.81
C SER A 147 14.19 -9.58 -4.15
N ILE A 148 15.22 -8.91 -4.72
CA ILE A 148 15.86 -9.35 -5.95
C ILE A 148 17.12 -10.14 -5.62
N TYR A 149 17.32 -11.28 -6.28
CA TYR A 149 18.44 -12.19 -6.05
C TYR A 149 19.14 -12.53 -7.35
N LYS A 150 20.45 -12.75 -7.27
CA LYS A 150 21.26 -13.18 -8.42
C LYS A 150 21.03 -14.66 -8.70
N THR A 151 20.83 -15.02 -9.96
CA THR A 151 20.62 -16.40 -10.42
C THR A 151 21.91 -17.02 -10.95
N LYS A 152 21.89 -18.34 -11.15
CA LYS A 152 23.06 -19.13 -11.62
C LYS A 152 23.62 -18.67 -12.96
N ASP A 153 22.74 -18.25 -13.87
CA ASP A 153 23.06 -17.70 -15.20
C ASP A 153 23.51 -16.22 -15.16
N ALA A 154 23.88 -15.72 -13.97
CA ALA A 154 24.32 -14.34 -13.71
C ALA A 154 23.27 -13.26 -14.05
N ARG A 155 22.00 -13.65 -14.22
CA ARG A 155 20.87 -12.71 -14.26
C ARG A 155 20.37 -12.42 -12.84
N PHE A 156 19.30 -11.65 -12.76
CA PHE A 156 18.62 -11.34 -11.52
C PHE A 156 17.15 -11.74 -11.61
N TYR A 157 16.60 -12.20 -10.49
CA TYR A 157 15.21 -12.61 -10.37
C TYR A 157 14.59 -12.00 -9.11
N HIS A 158 13.46 -11.33 -9.26
CA HIS A 158 12.69 -10.83 -8.14
C HIS A 158 11.81 -11.96 -7.60
N VAL A 159 12.14 -12.48 -6.42
CA VAL A 159 11.29 -13.43 -5.68
C VAL A 159 10.25 -12.62 -4.90
N HIS A 160 9.04 -13.14 -4.71
CA HIS A 160 8.02 -12.45 -3.93
C HIS A 160 7.32 -13.39 -2.95
N GLY A 161 7.25 -12.98 -1.68
CA GLY A 161 6.56 -13.75 -0.62
C GLY A 161 5.04 -13.61 -0.67
N SER A 162 4.52 -12.57 -1.32
CA SER A 162 3.08 -12.23 -1.36
C SER A 162 2.51 -12.09 0.06
N MET A 163 1.21 -12.24 0.23
CA MET A 163 0.59 -12.27 1.58
C MET A 163 0.76 -13.62 2.29
N ASN A 164 1.33 -14.62 1.62
CA ASN A 164 1.64 -15.93 2.18
C ASN A 164 2.90 -16.45 1.51
N ALA A 165 4.01 -16.41 2.22
CA ALA A 165 5.34 -16.80 1.78
C ALA A 165 5.53 -18.32 1.67
N ASN A 166 4.65 -19.13 2.28
CA ASN A 166 4.81 -20.60 2.30
C ASN A 166 5.00 -21.21 0.90
N PRO A 167 4.22 -20.83 -0.13
CA PRO A 167 4.40 -21.40 -1.46
C PRO A 167 5.73 -20.99 -2.11
N SER A 168 6.23 -19.78 -1.86
CA SER A 168 7.53 -19.33 -2.36
C SER A 168 8.69 -20.05 -1.64
N LEU A 169 8.60 -20.21 -0.32
CA LEU A 169 9.55 -21.03 0.46
C LEU A 169 9.56 -22.47 -0.03
N THR A 170 8.37 -23.07 -0.21
CA THR A 170 8.24 -24.44 -0.69
C THR A 170 8.81 -24.60 -2.11
N ALA A 171 8.57 -23.62 -2.99
CA ALA A 171 9.12 -23.62 -4.34
C ALA A 171 10.64 -23.67 -4.31
N LEU A 172 11.25 -22.83 -3.46
CA LEU A 172 12.69 -22.80 -3.23
C LEU A 172 13.17 -23.92 -2.31
N SER A 173 12.34 -24.89 -1.88
CA SER A 173 12.75 -25.94 -0.92
C SER A 173 13.38 -25.39 0.37
N LEU A 174 12.99 -24.17 0.78
CA LEU A 174 13.42 -23.53 2.01
C LEU A 174 12.49 -23.93 3.17
N PRO A 175 12.98 -23.95 4.41
CA PRO A 175 12.15 -24.23 5.56
C PRO A 175 11.05 -23.18 5.72
N LEU A 176 9.84 -23.61 6.10
CA LEU A 176 8.72 -22.71 6.35
C LEU A 176 9.00 -21.81 7.56
N GLU A 177 9.61 -22.39 8.59
CA GLU A 177 10.04 -21.70 9.80
C GLU A 177 11.56 -21.70 9.88
N TYR A 178 12.12 -20.50 10.02
CA TYR A 178 13.54 -20.28 10.16
C TYR A 178 13.78 -19.08 11.07
N ASN A 179 14.55 -19.29 12.14
CA ASN A 179 14.87 -18.24 13.09
C ASN A 179 16.13 -17.49 12.63
N ALA A 180 15.99 -16.68 11.58
CA ALA A 180 17.06 -15.82 11.12
C ALA A 180 17.49 -14.85 12.24
N THR A 181 18.79 -14.79 12.48
CA THR A 181 19.40 -13.93 13.52
C THR A 181 19.46 -12.46 13.10
N SER A 182 19.45 -12.21 11.79
CA SER A 182 19.47 -10.87 11.20
C SER A 182 18.84 -10.87 9.80
N MET A 183 18.62 -9.69 9.22
CA MET A 183 18.18 -9.59 7.82
C MET A 183 19.24 -10.13 6.84
N SER A 184 20.54 -9.95 7.15
CA SER A 184 21.62 -10.50 6.31
C SER A 184 21.58 -12.02 6.27
N ASP A 185 21.43 -12.67 7.43
CA ASP A 185 21.30 -14.13 7.55
C ASP A 185 20.10 -14.67 6.75
N ALA A 186 18.98 -13.97 6.80
CA ALA A 186 17.81 -14.27 5.98
C ALA A 186 18.06 -14.11 4.46
N VAL A 187 18.76 -13.05 4.06
CA VAL A 187 19.13 -12.77 2.65
C VAL A 187 20.09 -13.84 2.13
N ASP A 188 21.12 -14.20 2.90
CA ASP A 188 22.13 -15.19 2.54
C ASP A 188 21.48 -16.56 2.29
N LEU A 189 20.59 -16.99 3.20
CA LEU A 189 19.81 -18.24 3.05
C LEU A 189 19.05 -18.29 1.71
N ILE A 190 18.42 -17.20 1.31
CA ILE A 190 17.62 -17.16 0.08
C ILE A 190 18.54 -17.04 -1.14
N GLN A 191 19.58 -16.21 -1.07
CA GLN A 191 20.54 -15.98 -2.14
C GLN A 191 21.29 -17.27 -2.50
N GLU A 192 21.76 -18.03 -1.50
CA GLU A 192 22.39 -19.34 -1.72
C GLU A 192 21.46 -20.27 -2.50
N ARG A 193 20.17 -20.30 -2.11
CA ARG A 193 19.21 -21.17 -2.77
C ARG A 193 18.85 -20.72 -4.18
N VAL A 194 18.72 -19.42 -4.42
CA VAL A 194 18.41 -18.86 -5.74
C VAL A 194 19.58 -19.07 -6.72
N LEU A 195 20.84 -19.07 -6.26
CA LEU A 195 22.02 -19.35 -7.08
C LEU A 195 22.08 -20.77 -7.66
N GLU A 196 21.22 -21.68 -7.20
CA GLU A 196 21.11 -23.03 -7.76
C GLU A 196 20.28 -23.08 -9.04
N PHE A 197 19.49 -22.04 -9.34
CA PHE A 197 18.57 -22.00 -10.48
C PHE A 197 19.01 -21.02 -11.56
N ASP A 198 18.85 -21.39 -12.83
CA ASP A 198 18.87 -20.42 -13.92
C ASP A 198 17.59 -19.55 -13.86
N SER A 199 17.68 -18.30 -14.31
CA SER A 199 16.56 -17.35 -14.21
C SER A 199 15.26 -17.84 -14.85
N GLN A 200 15.34 -18.54 -15.99
CA GLN A 200 14.17 -19.08 -16.67
C GLN A 200 13.61 -20.36 -16.00
N GLU A 201 14.47 -21.18 -15.40
CA GLU A 201 14.02 -22.32 -14.60
C GLU A 201 13.23 -21.83 -13.39
N LEU A 202 13.74 -20.77 -12.74
CA LEU A 202 13.08 -20.15 -11.60
C LEU A 202 11.76 -19.47 -12.01
N ASP A 203 11.70 -18.82 -13.18
CA ASP A 203 10.46 -18.24 -13.70
C ASP A 203 9.37 -19.31 -13.92
N VAL A 204 9.74 -20.45 -14.53
CA VAL A 204 8.81 -21.58 -14.72
C VAL A 204 8.37 -22.18 -13.38
N LEU A 205 9.31 -22.34 -12.44
CA LEU A 205 9.04 -22.87 -11.11
C LEU A 205 8.04 -21.98 -10.35
N MET A 206 8.34 -20.69 -10.25
CA MET A 206 7.54 -19.73 -9.49
C MET A 206 6.19 -19.47 -10.16
N ASN A 207 6.18 -19.05 -11.43
CA ASN A 207 4.95 -18.64 -12.11
C ASN A 207 4.16 -19.83 -12.66
N GLY A 208 4.82 -20.80 -13.29
CA GLY A 208 4.18 -21.92 -13.96
C GLY A 208 3.68 -23.01 -13.00
N LYS A 209 4.51 -23.39 -12.02
CA LYS A 209 4.20 -24.49 -11.09
C LYS A 209 3.55 -24.03 -9.79
N PHE A 210 4.18 -23.11 -9.08
CA PHE A 210 3.68 -22.65 -7.77
C PHE A 210 2.70 -21.48 -7.87
N ARG A 211 2.56 -20.88 -9.07
CA ARG A 211 1.73 -19.70 -9.32
C ARG A 211 2.01 -18.60 -8.30
N GLN A 212 3.25 -18.40 -7.91
CA GLN A 212 3.67 -17.29 -7.07
C GLN A 212 4.22 -16.13 -7.90
N ALA A 213 4.06 -14.92 -7.36
CA ALA A 213 4.62 -13.74 -7.97
C ALA A 213 6.16 -13.86 -7.99
N GLY A 214 6.72 -13.55 -9.14
CA GLY A 214 8.15 -13.49 -9.37
C GLY A 214 8.41 -13.12 -10.82
N THR A 215 9.59 -12.60 -11.11
CA THR A 215 9.98 -12.29 -12.48
C THR A 215 11.49 -12.24 -12.63
N ILE A 216 11.98 -12.59 -13.81
CA ILE A 216 13.29 -12.17 -14.28
C ILE A 216 13.30 -10.64 -14.30
N CYS A 217 14.38 -10.04 -13.79
CA CYS A 217 14.61 -8.61 -13.94
C CYS A 217 15.14 -8.36 -15.36
N TYR A 218 14.42 -7.53 -16.11
CA TYR A 218 14.80 -7.15 -17.46
C TYR A 218 15.29 -5.71 -17.47
N THR A 219 16.15 -5.35 -18.42
CA THR A 219 16.29 -3.95 -18.83
C THR A 219 15.06 -3.52 -19.64
N ALA A 220 14.86 -2.21 -19.81
CA ALA A 220 13.74 -1.69 -20.60
C ALA A 220 13.75 -2.24 -22.05
N ASP A 221 14.93 -2.34 -22.67
CA ASP A 221 15.08 -2.85 -24.04
C ASP A 221 14.87 -4.36 -24.12
N GLU A 222 15.35 -5.14 -23.15
CA GLU A 222 15.04 -6.56 -23.10
C GLU A 222 13.53 -6.79 -22.97
N PHE A 223 12.86 -6.09 -22.05
CA PHE A 223 11.42 -6.21 -21.85
C PHE A 223 10.63 -5.90 -23.12
N LYS A 224 10.94 -4.78 -23.79
CA LYS A 224 10.33 -4.40 -25.08
C LYS A 224 10.47 -5.49 -26.15
N ASN A 225 11.55 -6.27 -26.10
CA ASN A 225 11.83 -7.33 -27.07
C ASN A 225 11.21 -8.69 -26.70
N THR A 226 10.73 -8.87 -25.46
CA THR A 226 9.94 -10.05 -25.09
C THR A 226 8.62 -10.11 -25.84
N GLU A 227 8.04 -11.31 -25.95
CA GLU A 227 6.70 -11.48 -26.53
C GLU A 227 5.64 -10.70 -25.74
N HIS A 228 5.78 -10.63 -24.41
CA HIS A 228 4.86 -9.89 -23.55
C HIS A 228 4.95 -8.38 -23.75
N GLY A 229 6.16 -7.83 -23.81
CA GLY A 229 6.39 -6.42 -24.08
C GLY A 229 5.86 -6.00 -25.45
N LYS A 230 6.10 -6.81 -26.49
CA LYS A 230 5.57 -6.57 -27.84
C LYS A 230 4.04 -6.54 -27.88
N GLN A 231 3.38 -7.50 -27.23
CA GLN A 231 1.92 -7.55 -27.21
C GLN A 231 1.30 -6.42 -26.38
N ASN A 232 1.99 -5.90 -25.36
CA ASN A 232 1.50 -4.76 -24.57
C ASN A 232 1.94 -3.39 -25.09
N ALA A 233 2.75 -3.32 -26.16
CA ALA A 233 3.34 -2.06 -26.64
C ALA A 233 2.30 -1.02 -27.13
N HIS A 234 1.07 -1.46 -27.42
CA HIS A 234 -0.03 -0.61 -27.85
C HIS A 234 -0.92 -0.12 -26.70
N ALA A 235 -0.77 -0.69 -25.49
CA ALA A 235 -1.62 -0.37 -24.36
C ALA A 235 -1.36 1.06 -23.87
N GLY A 236 -2.44 1.80 -23.66
CA GLY A 236 -2.42 3.09 -22.97
C GLY A 236 -2.36 2.92 -21.45
N LEU A 237 -2.71 3.96 -20.69
CA LEU A 237 -2.80 3.91 -19.22
C LEU A 237 -3.96 3.02 -18.72
N TYR A 238 -5.00 2.90 -19.55
CA TYR A 238 -6.11 1.99 -19.40
C TYR A 238 -6.70 1.68 -20.79
N GLU A 239 -7.47 0.60 -20.88
CA GLU A 239 -8.19 0.21 -22.09
C GLU A 239 -9.68 0.14 -21.81
N LEU A 240 -10.49 0.44 -22.84
CA LEU A 240 -11.93 0.55 -22.75
C LEU A 240 -12.60 -0.25 -23.85
N GLN A 241 -13.59 -1.05 -23.48
CA GLN A 241 -14.44 -1.77 -24.41
C GLN A 241 -15.92 -1.49 -24.11
N HIS A 242 -16.65 -1.04 -25.14
CA HIS A 242 -18.11 -0.87 -25.05
C HIS A 242 -18.81 -2.17 -25.45
N LEU A 243 -19.76 -2.59 -24.63
CA LEU A 243 -20.58 -3.77 -24.82
C LEU A 243 -22.04 -3.33 -25.00
N PRO A 244 -22.48 -3.09 -26.25
CA PRO A 244 -23.81 -2.56 -26.50
C PRO A 244 -24.89 -3.58 -26.12
N ASN A 245 -25.97 -3.09 -25.51
CA ASN A 245 -27.14 -3.88 -25.17
C ASN A 245 -28.39 -3.02 -25.33
N LYS A 246 -29.34 -3.45 -26.16
CA LYS A 246 -30.55 -2.70 -26.49
C LYS A 246 -31.47 -2.47 -25.28
N ALA A 247 -31.41 -3.32 -24.25
CA ALA A 247 -32.17 -3.14 -23.02
C ALA A 247 -31.58 -2.07 -22.09
N GLN A 248 -30.28 -1.78 -22.23
CA GLN A 248 -29.52 -0.90 -21.36
C GLN A 248 -29.40 0.49 -22.00
N LYS A 249 -30.23 1.42 -21.52
CA LYS A 249 -30.36 2.77 -22.08
C LYS A 249 -29.17 3.68 -21.72
N PRO A 250 -28.88 4.70 -22.55
CA PRO A 250 -27.93 5.77 -22.22
C PRO A 250 -28.48 6.61 -21.06
N VAL A 251 -27.95 6.37 -19.86
CA VAL A 251 -28.33 7.08 -18.63
C VAL A 251 -27.14 7.24 -17.68
N TRP A 252 -27.18 8.30 -16.88
CA TRP A 252 -26.34 8.43 -15.71
C TRP A 252 -26.83 7.54 -14.56
N TRP A 253 -26.04 7.44 -13.48
CA TRP A 253 -26.49 6.82 -12.23
C TRP A 253 -27.56 7.67 -11.54
N ASN A 254 -28.29 7.04 -10.61
CA ASN A 254 -29.35 7.70 -9.84
C ASN A 254 -28.81 8.82 -8.95
N SER A 255 -29.48 9.97 -8.96
CA SER A 255 -29.09 11.11 -8.12
C SER A 255 -29.59 10.95 -6.68
N THR A 256 -28.85 11.50 -5.73
CA THR A 256 -29.22 11.69 -4.32
C THR A 256 -29.33 13.19 -4.02
N PRO A 257 -29.82 13.62 -2.84
CA PRO A 257 -29.86 15.04 -2.47
C PRO A 257 -28.50 15.74 -2.48
N GLN A 258 -27.40 14.98 -2.40
CA GLN A 258 -26.03 15.50 -2.46
C GLN A 258 -25.47 15.51 -3.87
N THR A 259 -26.13 14.89 -4.86
CA THR A 259 -25.66 14.90 -6.25
C THR A 259 -25.68 16.31 -6.82
N GLY A 260 -24.52 16.75 -7.30
CA GLY A 260 -24.34 18.06 -7.92
C GLY A 260 -22.87 18.36 -8.16
N VAL A 261 -22.57 19.53 -8.71
CA VAL A 261 -21.20 19.97 -9.04
C VAL A 261 -20.26 19.86 -7.83
N SER A 262 -20.74 20.20 -6.63
CA SER A 262 -19.93 20.14 -5.40
C SER A 262 -19.55 18.73 -4.95
N ARG A 263 -20.35 17.72 -5.29
CA ARG A 263 -20.12 16.30 -4.98
C ARG A 263 -20.42 15.48 -6.24
N PRO A 264 -19.53 15.54 -7.24
CA PRO A 264 -19.88 15.19 -8.61
C PRO A 264 -20.09 13.70 -8.83
N LEU A 265 -19.67 12.83 -7.89
CA LEU A 265 -19.96 11.39 -7.91
C LEU A 265 -20.98 10.95 -6.84
N ALA A 266 -21.61 11.87 -6.12
CA ALA A 266 -22.66 11.50 -5.16
C ALA A 266 -23.79 10.73 -5.86
N GLY A 267 -24.20 9.63 -5.22
CA GLY A 267 -25.18 8.66 -5.74
C GLY A 267 -24.59 7.50 -6.56
N LEU A 268 -23.34 7.61 -7.01
CA LEU A 268 -22.68 6.52 -7.75
C LEU A 268 -22.40 5.36 -6.79
N LYS A 269 -22.84 4.14 -7.13
CA LYS A 269 -22.63 2.94 -6.30
C LYS A 269 -21.47 2.11 -6.83
N VAL A 270 -20.45 1.90 -6.01
CA VAL A 270 -19.25 1.14 -6.36
C VAL A 270 -19.13 -0.09 -5.47
N LEU A 271 -18.91 -1.25 -6.10
CA LEU A 271 -18.56 -2.49 -5.43
C LEU A 271 -17.06 -2.73 -5.61
N ASP A 272 -16.32 -2.71 -4.50
CA ASP A 272 -14.87 -2.78 -4.48
C ASP A 272 -14.42 -4.19 -4.05
N LEU A 273 -13.95 -4.99 -5.02
CA LEU A 273 -13.36 -6.33 -4.85
C LEU A 273 -11.83 -6.26 -4.97
N THR A 274 -11.21 -5.25 -4.37
CA THR A 274 -9.76 -5.02 -4.44
C THR A 274 -9.09 -5.09 -3.06
N ARG A 275 -7.76 -5.23 -3.06
CA ARG A 275 -6.91 -5.34 -1.86
C ARG A 275 -5.59 -4.59 -2.07
N VAL A 276 -4.83 -4.43 -0.99
CA VAL A 276 -3.50 -3.79 -1.03
C VAL A 276 -3.59 -2.29 -1.42
N ILE A 277 -3.05 -1.84 -2.56
CA ILE A 277 -2.88 -0.39 -2.85
C ILE A 277 -3.52 0.03 -4.18
N ALA A 278 -3.17 -0.57 -5.32
CA ALA A 278 -3.58 -0.08 -6.64
C ALA A 278 -5.11 0.02 -6.81
N GLY A 279 -5.80 -1.11 -6.73
CA GLY A 279 -7.27 -1.15 -6.73
C GLY A 279 -7.93 -0.28 -5.64
N PRO A 280 -7.52 -0.37 -4.37
CA PRO A 280 -8.10 0.47 -3.31
C PRO A 280 -7.88 1.97 -3.50
N SER A 281 -6.82 2.37 -4.20
CA SER A 281 -6.56 3.77 -4.56
C SER A 281 -7.58 4.30 -5.58
N ILE A 282 -8.03 3.46 -6.53
CA ILE A 282 -9.11 3.80 -7.48
C ILE A 282 -10.38 4.15 -6.71
N SER A 283 -10.84 3.23 -5.85
CA SER A 283 -12.07 3.44 -5.09
C SER A 283 -11.93 4.57 -4.07
N ARG A 284 -10.77 4.74 -3.43
CA ARG A 284 -10.53 5.90 -2.56
C ARG A 284 -10.72 7.21 -3.33
N GLY A 285 -10.16 7.31 -4.54
CA GLY A 285 -10.38 8.47 -5.41
C GLY A 285 -11.85 8.72 -5.70
N LEU A 286 -12.63 7.70 -6.07
CA LEU A 286 -14.08 7.84 -6.28
C LEU A 286 -14.82 8.33 -5.01
N ALA A 287 -14.40 7.88 -3.83
CA ALA A 287 -14.98 8.30 -2.55
C ALA A 287 -14.70 9.78 -2.24
N GLU A 288 -13.54 10.31 -2.65
CA GLU A 288 -13.20 11.73 -2.50
C GLU A 288 -14.23 12.63 -3.21
N TYR A 289 -14.75 12.19 -4.36
CA TYR A 289 -15.81 12.87 -5.13
C TYR A 289 -17.25 12.56 -4.67
N GLY A 290 -17.42 11.65 -3.71
CA GLY A 290 -18.68 11.34 -3.06
C GLY A 290 -19.40 10.07 -3.49
N ALA A 291 -18.76 9.19 -4.27
CA ALA A 291 -19.31 7.87 -4.56
C ALA A 291 -19.55 7.06 -3.27
N SER A 292 -20.55 6.20 -3.29
CA SER A 292 -20.85 5.25 -2.22
C SER A 292 -20.17 3.92 -2.51
N ILE A 293 -19.25 3.49 -1.64
CA ILE A 293 -18.36 2.36 -1.93
C ILE A 293 -18.55 1.25 -0.91
N MET A 294 -18.95 0.07 -1.37
CA MET A 294 -18.94 -1.14 -0.56
C MET A 294 -17.75 -2.01 -0.95
N ARG A 295 -16.77 -2.10 -0.05
CA ARG A 295 -15.65 -3.03 -0.18
C ARG A 295 -16.05 -4.40 0.37
N VAL A 296 -15.88 -5.44 -0.44
CA VAL A 296 -16.19 -6.82 -0.07
C VAL A 296 -14.91 -7.62 0.06
N THR A 297 -14.75 -8.25 1.23
CA THR A 297 -13.74 -9.27 1.49
C THR A 297 -14.44 -10.58 1.89
N GLY A 298 -13.69 -11.59 2.31
CA GLY A 298 -14.29 -12.82 2.83
C GLY A 298 -13.44 -13.47 3.91
N PRO A 299 -13.99 -14.46 4.62
CA PRO A 299 -13.26 -15.23 5.63
C PRO A 299 -12.01 -15.87 5.02
N GLY A 300 -10.86 -15.68 5.68
CA GLY A 300 -9.57 -16.23 5.24
C GLY A 300 -8.94 -15.54 4.03
N VAL A 301 -9.52 -14.45 3.53
CA VAL A 301 -8.88 -13.61 2.51
C VAL A 301 -7.88 -12.68 3.21
N LEU A 302 -6.59 -12.96 3.04
CA LEU A 302 -5.51 -12.14 3.60
C LEU A 302 -5.49 -10.74 3.01
N ASP A 303 -5.09 -9.75 3.80
CA ASP A 303 -4.88 -8.37 3.37
C ASP A 303 -3.90 -7.65 4.31
N ILE A 304 -3.43 -6.47 3.92
CA ILE A 304 -2.59 -5.59 4.73
C ILE A 304 -3.51 -4.58 5.42
N TYR A 305 -3.97 -4.88 6.64
CA TYR A 305 -4.99 -4.05 7.30
C TYR A 305 -4.47 -2.68 7.75
N ALA A 306 -3.18 -2.55 8.06
CA ALA A 306 -2.61 -1.28 8.53
C ALA A 306 -2.74 -0.14 7.51
N ILE A 307 -2.64 -0.44 6.20
CA ILE A 307 -2.78 0.58 5.14
C ILE A 307 -4.24 1.00 4.91
N HIS A 308 -5.22 0.32 5.51
CA HIS A 308 -6.63 0.76 5.47
C HIS A 308 -6.83 2.12 6.15
N ALA A 309 -5.93 2.49 7.08
CA ALA A 309 -5.93 3.80 7.69
C ALA A 309 -5.77 4.96 6.69
N ASP A 310 -5.22 4.70 5.50
CA ASP A 310 -5.20 5.65 4.37
C ASP A 310 -6.21 5.28 3.28
N LEU A 311 -6.29 4.00 2.92
CA LEU A 311 -6.96 3.56 1.70
C LEU A 311 -8.47 3.30 1.84
N ASN A 312 -9.02 3.33 3.06
CA ASN A 312 -10.38 2.90 3.34
C ASN A 312 -11.34 4.04 3.75
N TRP A 313 -10.89 5.30 3.69
CA TRP A 313 -11.75 6.45 3.97
C TRP A 313 -12.90 6.56 2.97
N GLY A 314 -14.10 6.85 3.48
CA GLY A 314 -15.32 6.99 2.67
C GLY A 314 -15.91 5.67 2.17
N LYS A 315 -15.41 4.51 2.64
CA LYS A 315 -15.87 3.19 2.25
C LYS A 315 -16.59 2.47 3.39
N TRP A 316 -17.58 1.67 3.04
CA TRP A 316 -18.10 0.60 3.89
C TRP A 316 -17.38 -0.71 3.59
N ASN A 317 -17.34 -1.60 4.57
CA ASN A 317 -16.69 -2.89 4.44
C ASN A 317 -17.68 -4.00 4.85
N CYS A 318 -17.74 -5.07 4.08
CA CYS A 318 -18.42 -6.30 4.48
C CYS A 318 -17.55 -7.53 4.19
N SER A 319 -17.85 -8.61 4.91
CA SER A 319 -17.21 -9.92 4.75
C SER A 319 -18.26 -10.90 4.24
N ILE A 320 -18.04 -11.44 3.04
CA ILE A 320 -18.93 -12.39 2.37
C ILE A 320 -18.12 -13.63 2.00
N ASP A 321 -18.58 -14.82 2.41
CA ASP A 321 -17.94 -16.08 2.02
C ASP A 321 -18.45 -16.58 0.67
N LEU A 322 -17.69 -16.28 -0.38
CA LEU A 322 -17.99 -16.69 -1.76
C LEU A 322 -17.83 -18.20 -2.01
N LYS A 323 -17.41 -18.99 -1.02
CA LYS A 323 -17.43 -20.46 -1.08
C LYS A 323 -18.79 -21.05 -0.72
N THR A 324 -19.69 -20.25 -0.15
CA THR A 324 -21.05 -20.67 0.23
C THR A 324 -22.06 -20.14 -0.79
N GLU A 325 -23.14 -20.88 -1.05
CA GLU A 325 -24.19 -20.39 -1.95
C GLU A 325 -24.91 -19.15 -1.40
N GLN A 326 -25.02 -19.03 -0.08
CA GLN A 326 -25.55 -17.82 0.58
C GLN A 326 -24.66 -16.61 0.25
N GLY A 327 -23.36 -16.69 0.50
CA GLY A 327 -22.45 -15.57 0.22
C GLY A 327 -22.40 -15.22 -1.27
N LYS A 328 -22.52 -16.22 -2.15
CA LYS A 328 -22.69 -15.96 -3.59
C LYS A 328 -23.96 -15.17 -3.87
N GLU A 329 -25.10 -15.53 -3.28
CA GLU A 329 -26.35 -14.78 -3.49
C GLU A 329 -26.27 -13.36 -2.92
N GLU A 330 -25.67 -13.18 -1.75
CA GLU A 330 -25.41 -11.86 -1.17
C GLU A 330 -24.60 -10.98 -2.12
N LEU A 331 -23.54 -11.51 -2.73
CA LEU A 331 -22.77 -10.77 -3.73
C LEU A 331 -23.60 -10.46 -4.99
N ARG A 332 -24.43 -11.39 -5.49
CA ARG A 332 -25.32 -11.13 -6.63
C ARG A 332 -26.28 -9.97 -6.35
N LEU A 333 -26.81 -9.87 -5.13
CA LEU A 333 -27.66 -8.75 -4.72
C LEU A 333 -26.90 -7.41 -4.77
N LEU A 334 -25.66 -7.36 -4.26
CA LEU A 334 -24.83 -6.16 -4.35
C LEU A 334 -24.51 -5.77 -5.80
N ILE A 335 -24.18 -6.74 -6.65
CA ILE A 335 -23.89 -6.53 -8.07
C ILE A 335 -25.09 -5.91 -8.81
N ARG A 336 -26.32 -6.37 -8.50
CA ARG A 336 -27.54 -5.85 -9.12
C ARG A 336 -27.78 -4.37 -8.82
N GLU A 337 -27.26 -3.85 -7.71
CA GLU A 337 -27.37 -2.43 -7.34
C GLU A 337 -26.17 -1.57 -7.76
N ALA A 338 -25.03 -2.18 -8.08
CA ALA A 338 -23.80 -1.46 -8.40
C ALA A 338 -23.86 -0.78 -9.78
N ASP A 339 -23.25 0.40 -9.88
CA ASP A 339 -22.90 1.06 -11.14
C ASP A 339 -21.53 0.64 -11.65
N VAL A 340 -20.60 0.45 -10.72
CA VAL A 340 -19.20 0.10 -10.98
C VAL A 340 -18.81 -1.10 -10.14
N ILE A 341 -18.12 -2.06 -10.74
CA ILE A 341 -17.44 -3.16 -10.03
C ILE A 341 -15.94 -3.01 -10.30
N LEU A 342 -15.14 -3.04 -9.23
CA LEU A 342 -13.69 -3.09 -9.30
C LEU A 342 -13.21 -4.51 -8.95
N ASP A 343 -12.53 -5.18 -9.86
CA ASP A 343 -11.90 -6.48 -9.65
C ASP A 343 -10.37 -6.32 -9.64
N GLY A 344 -9.76 -6.52 -8.46
CA GLY A 344 -8.31 -6.54 -8.27
C GLY A 344 -7.79 -7.91 -7.87
N TYR A 345 -8.58 -8.98 -8.05
CA TYR A 345 -8.07 -10.33 -7.82
C TYR A 345 -7.21 -10.78 -9.00
N ARG A 346 -6.37 -11.78 -8.74
CA ARG A 346 -5.58 -12.40 -9.81
C ARG A 346 -6.53 -12.86 -10.94
N PRO A 347 -6.18 -12.61 -12.22
CA PRO A 347 -6.98 -13.06 -13.36
C PRO A 347 -7.40 -14.54 -13.23
N GLY A 348 -8.69 -14.82 -13.41
CA GLY A 348 -9.26 -16.16 -13.29
C GLY A 348 -9.81 -16.52 -11.91
N VAL A 349 -9.58 -15.72 -10.86
CA VAL A 349 -10.06 -16.02 -9.50
C VAL A 349 -11.57 -15.79 -9.39
N LEU A 350 -12.08 -14.63 -9.80
CA LEU A 350 -13.51 -14.36 -9.73
C LEU A 350 -14.29 -15.23 -10.73
N GLU A 351 -13.72 -15.56 -11.89
CA GLU A 351 -14.31 -16.51 -12.85
C GLU A 351 -14.61 -17.86 -12.20
N LYS A 352 -13.65 -18.41 -11.44
CA LYS A 352 -13.83 -19.68 -10.71
C LYS A 352 -14.89 -19.60 -9.62
N LEU A 353 -15.11 -18.42 -9.05
CA LEU A 353 -16.16 -18.17 -8.06
C LEU A 353 -17.52 -17.86 -8.69
N GLY A 354 -17.60 -17.73 -10.02
CA GLY A 354 -18.83 -17.41 -10.76
C GLY A 354 -19.12 -15.91 -10.89
N PHE A 355 -18.12 -15.05 -10.65
CA PHE A 355 -18.24 -13.58 -10.65
C PHE A 355 -17.20 -12.89 -11.55
N GLY A 356 -16.61 -13.62 -12.49
CA GLY A 356 -15.83 -13.00 -13.55
C GLY A 356 -16.69 -12.10 -14.44
N ARG A 357 -16.06 -11.26 -15.24
CA ARG A 357 -16.71 -10.26 -16.10
C ARG A 357 -17.96 -10.78 -16.80
N ASP A 358 -17.85 -11.86 -17.56
CA ASP A 358 -18.95 -12.36 -18.41
C ASP A 358 -20.14 -12.83 -17.58
N ALA A 359 -19.90 -13.49 -16.44
CA ALA A 359 -20.96 -13.94 -15.53
C ALA A 359 -21.69 -12.75 -14.88
N VAL A 360 -20.93 -11.72 -14.51
CA VAL A 360 -21.49 -10.48 -13.95
C VAL A 360 -22.30 -9.72 -14.98
N LEU A 361 -21.82 -9.60 -16.21
CA LEU A 361 -22.54 -8.95 -17.30
C LEU A 361 -23.83 -9.70 -17.66
N GLU A 362 -23.78 -11.03 -17.68
CA GLU A 362 -24.97 -11.88 -17.88
C GLU A 362 -25.99 -11.68 -16.76
N LEU A 363 -25.55 -11.61 -15.50
CA LEU A 363 -26.41 -11.36 -14.34
C LEU A 363 -27.19 -10.04 -14.43
N VAL A 364 -26.61 -9.02 -15.08
CA VAL A 364 -27.19 -7.67 -15.20
C VAL A 364 -27.72 -7.35 -16.61
N LYS A 365 -27.77 -8.32 -17.52
CA LYS A 365 -28.12 -8.08 -18.93
C LYS A 365 -29.51 -7.47 -19.13
N ASP A 366 -30.46 -7.79 -18.25
CA ASP A 366 -31.85 -7.34 -18.32
C ASP A 366 -32.08 -6.03 -17.53
N ARG A 367 -31.03 -5.46 -16.91
CA ARG A 367 -31.14 -4.15 -16.24
C ARG A 367 -31.38 -3.04 -17.28
N PRO A 368 -32.18 -2.01 -16.95
CA PRO A 368 -32.46 -0.91 -17.87
C PRO A 368 -31.27 0.03 -18.14
N PHE A 369 -30.14 -0.20 -17.47
CA PHE A 369 -28.88 0.54 -17.58
C PHE A 369 -27.72 -0.44 -17.40
N GLY A 370 -26.60 -0.17 -18.09
CA GLY A 370 -25.44 -1.04 -18.05
C GLY A 370 -24.54 -0.83 -16.84
N LEU A 371 -23.57 -1.72 -16.70
CA LEU A 371 -22.58 -1.75 -15.64
C LEU A 371 -21.23 -1.29 -16.19
N ILE A 372 -20.40 -0.67 -15.33
CA ILE A 372 -18.97 -0.52 -15.59
C ILE A 372 -18.23 -1.61 -14.82
N TYR A 373 -17.52 -2.49 -15.53
CA TYR A 373 -16.69 -3.53 -14.91
C TYR A 373 -15.23 -3.17 -15.13
N VAL A 374 -14.49 -2.94 -14.04
CA VAL A 374 -13.10 -2.51 -14.06
C VAL A 374 -12.23 -3.64 -13.55
N ARG A 375 -11.15 -3.97 -14.26
CA ARG A 375 -10.13 -4.87 -13.75
C ARG A 375 -8.80 -4.18 -13.59
N GLU A 376 -8.09 -4.57 -12.56
CA GLU A 376 -6.73 -4.12 -12.27
C GLU A 376 -5.83 -5.34 -12.04
N ASN A 377 -4.66 -5.37 -12.68
CA ASN A 377 -3.66 -6.41 -12.46
C ASN A 377 -2.22 -5.88 -12.63
N CYS A 378 -1.23 -6.75 -12.45
CA CYS A 378 0.17 -6.37 -12.64
C CYS A 378 0.61 -6.33 -14.11
N TYR A 379 0.32 -7.37 -14.90
CA TYR A 379 0.99 -7.61 -16.18
C TYR A 379 0.32 -7.01 -17.42
N GLY A 380 -0.92 -6.52 -17.29
CA GLY A 380 -1.78 -6.18 -18.42
C GLY A 380 -2.65 -7.36 -18.88
N TRP A 381 -3.37 -7.16 -19.97
CA TRP A 381 -4.39 -8.09 -20.48
C TRP A 381 -4.02 -8.70 -21.83
N HIS A 382 -2.77 -8.49 -22.25
CA HIS A 382 -2.19 -9.02 -23.48
C HIS A 382 -0.90 -9.78 -23.16
N GLY A 383 -0.46 -10.64 -24.08
CA GLY A 383 0.81 -11.36 -23.93
C GLY A 383 0.73 -12.62 -23.07
N PRO A 384 1.82 -13.42 -23.06
CA PRO A 384 1.88 -14.69 -22.36
C PRO A 384 1.82 -14.57 -20.83
N TRP A 385 2.03 -13.38 -20.26
CA TRP A 385 2.08 -13.18 -18.81
C TRP A 385 0.78 -12.62 -18.21
N GLN A 386 -0.25 -12.37 -19.01
CA GLN A 386 -1.55 -11.82 -18.55
C GLN A 386 -2.21 -12.59 -17.39
N GLY A 387 -1.92 -13.90 -17.24
CA GLY A 387 -2.49 -14.74 -16.18
C GLY A 387 -1.64 -14.82 -14.90
N ARG A 388 -0.48 -14.17 -14.85
CA ARG A 388 0.44 -14.24 -13.71
C ARG A 388 -0.03 -13.36 -12.55
N SER A 389 0.36 -13.71 -11.33
CA SER A 389 0.31 -12.74 -10.22
C SER A 389 1.45 -11.76 -10.32
N GLY A 390 1.22 -10.54 -9.87
CA GLY A 390 2.28 -9.62 -9.58
C GLY A 390 1.90 -8.61 -8.52
N TRP A 391 2.85 -7.73 -8.30
CA TRP A 391 2.89 -6.64 -7.33
C TRP A 391 3.64 -5.50 -8.01
N GLN A 392 3.63 -4.30 -7.44
CA GLN A 392 4.42 -3.21 -7.97
C GLN A 392 5.88 -3.61 -8.22
N GLN A 393 6.56 -4.20 -7.24
CA GLN A 393 8.00 -4.48 -7.37
C GLN A 393 8.29 -5.48 -8.51
N ILE A 394 7.32 -6.33 -8.83
CA ILE A 394 7.37 -7.21 -10.00
C ILE A 394 7.23 -6.41 -11.30
N SER A 395 6.31 -5.44 -11.35
CA SER A 395 6.18 -4.53 -12.50
C SER A 395 7.46 -3.69 -12.70
N ASP A 396 8.01 -3.15 -11.61
CA ASP A 396 9.23 -2.35 -11.64
C ASP A 396 10.42 -3.18 -12.17
N ALA A 397 10.55 -4.43 -11.70
CA ALA A 397 11.60 -5.34 -12.12
C ALA A 397 11.46 -5.82 -13.56
N VAL A 398 10.23 -6.14 -14.01
CA VAL A 398 10.00 -6.68 -15.35
C VAL A 398 10.08 -5.60 -16.43
N CYS A 399 9.67 -4.37 -16.14
CA CYS A 399 9.69 -3.27 -17.11
C CYS A 399 11.04 -2.51 -17.18
N GLY A 400 12.02 -2.89 -16.35
CA GLY A 400 13.36 -2.29 -16.32
C GLY A 400 13.50 -1.03 -15.47
N VAL A 401 12.48 -0.70 -14.68
CA VAL A 401 12.53 0.40 -13.71
C VAL A 401 13.60 0.14 -12.65
N SER A 402 13.66 -1.10 -12.14
CA SER A 402 14.64 -1.50 -11.12
C SER A 402 16.07 -1.51 -11.63
N TYR A 403 16.30 -1.99 -12.87
CA TYR A 403 17.63 -2.03 -13.48
C TYR A 403 18.20 -0.63 -13.66
N GLN A 404 17.35 0.30 -14.11
CA GLN A 404 17.76 1.66 -14.33
C GLN A 404 18.01 2.41 -13.01
N TYR A 405 17.21 2.17 -11.97
CA TYR A 405 17.46 2.75 -10.65
C TYR A 405 18.79 2.29 -10.04
N GLY A 406 19.12 0.99 -10.17
CA GLY A 406 20.42 0.49 -9.75
C GLY A 406 21.59 1.14 -10.49
N ARG A 407 21.50 1.29 -11.82
CA ARG A 407 22.51 1.98 -12.64
C ARG A 407 22.67 3.45 -12.25
N ALA A 408 21.56 4.14 -12.02
CA ALA A 408 21.58 5.54 -11.62
C ALA A 408 22.20 5.77 -10.23
N THR A 409 22.24 4.72 -9.39
CA THR A 409 22.84 4.74 -8.05
C THR A 409 24.21 4.05 -7.99
N GLY A 410 24.81 3.77 -9.16
CA GLY A 410 26.20 3.30 -9.30
C GLY A 410 26.39 1.78 -9.39
N HIS A 411 25.32 1.00 -9.54
CA HIS A 411 25.39 -0.47 -9.64
C HIS A 411 24.95 -0.99 -10.99
N ASP A 412 25.64 -1.98 -11.56
CA ASP A 412 25.14 -2.73 -12.73
C ASP A 412 24.30 -3.93 -12.28
N GLU A 413 23.28 -3.65 -11.47
CA GLU A 413 22.31 -4.62 -10.96
C GLU A 413 20.94 -3.94 -10.78
N PRO A 414 19.83 -4.68 -10.78
CA PRO A 414 18.52 -4.12 -10.49
C PRO A 414 18.32 -3.90 -8.99
N VAL A 415 17.82 -2.72 -8.63
CA VAL A 415 17.46 -2.33 -7.26
C VAL A 415 16.00 -1.90 -7.25
N THR A 416 15.23 -2.36 -6.27
CA THR A 416 13.82 -1.97 -6.16
C THR A 416 13.71 -0.44 -5.97
N PRO A 417 12.92 0.28 -6.78
CA PRO A 417 12.70 1.72 -6.58
C PRO A 417 11.99 2.03 -5.27
N ILE A 418 12.04 3.27 -4.81
CA ILE A 418 11.41 3.69 -3.55
C ILE A 418 9.89 3.85 -3.68
N PHE A 419 9.16 3.58 -2.59
CA PHE A 419 7.71 3.79 -2.43
C PHE A 419 6.79 3.00 -3.40
N PRO A 420 5.51 2.78 -3.05
CA PRO A 420 4.54 2.12 -3.93
C PRO A 420 4.01 3.04 -5.04
N ASN A 421 4.92 3.66 -5.80
CA ASN A 421 4.60 4.61 -6.87
C ASN A 421 3.70 4.06 -8.00
N SER A 422 4.02 2.90 -8.58
CA SER A 422 3.22 2.31 -9.66
C SER A 422 1.81 1.93 -9.20
N ASP A 423 1.64 1.51 -7.94
CA ASP A 423 0.32 1.18 -7.39
C ASP A 423 -0.57 2.42 -7.35
N TYR A 424 -0.08 3.52 -6.76
CA TYR A 424 -0.86 4.77 -6.68
C TYR A 424 -1.11 5.40 -8.05
N CYS A 425 -0.14 5.37 -8.96
CA CYS A 425 -0.30 5.92 -10.29
C CYS A 425 -1.28 5.11 -11.14
N THR A 426 -1.25 3.77 -11.04
CA THR A 426 -2.27 2.90 -11.66
C THR A 426 -3.65 3.17 -11.05
N GLY A 427 -3.71 3.47 -9.75
CA GLY A 427 -4.93 3.92 -9.08
C GLY A 427 -5.55 5.17 -9.70
N VAL A 428 -4.73 6.18 -10.04
CA VAL A 428 -5.21 7.40 -10.72
C VAL A 428 -5.61 7.11 -12.17
N ALA A 429 -4.86 6.27 -12.88
CA ALA A 429 -5.20 5.85 -14.24
C ALA A 429 -6.55 5.11 -14.30
N GLY A 430 -6.77 4.16 -13.38
CA GLY A 430 -8.04 3.44 -13.27
C GLY A 430 -9.22 4.36 -12.93
N LEU A 431 -9.02 5.35 -12.06
CA LEU A 431 -10.01 6.40 -11.78
C LEU A 431 -10.38 7.20 -13.04
N CYS A 432 -9.39 7.60 -13.84
CA CYS A 432 -9.61 8.28 -15.12
C CYS A 432 -10.41 7.41 -16.10
N GLY A 433 -10.08 6.11 -16.19
CA GLY A 433 -10.82 5.15 -17.00
C GLY A 433 -12.29 5.00 -16.56
N ILE A 434 -12.59 5.16 -15.28
CA ILE A 434 -13.96 5.16 -14.77
C ILE A 434 -14.70 6.45 -15.15
N PHE A 435 -14.08 7.62 -15.07
CA PHE A 435 -14.71 8.86 -15.55
C PHE A 435 -15.07 8.77 -17.04
N ASP A 436 -14.14 8.27 -17.84
CA ASP A 436 -14.34 8.01 -19.27
C ASP A 436 -15.50 7.02 -19.51
N ALA A 437 -15.47 5.88 -18.81
CA ALA A 437 -16.53 4.88 -18.87
C ALA A 437 -17.91 5.43 -18.47
N LEU A 438 -17.98 6.29 -17.45
CA LEU A 438 -19.22 6.90 -16.99
C LEU A 438 -19.83 7.81 -18.07
N ILE A 439 -19.01 8.65 -18.71
CA ILE A 439 -19.44 9.51 -19.82
C ILE A 439 -19.92 8.64 -21.00
N LYS A 440 -19.12 7.66 -21.44
CA LYS A 440 -19.48 6.77 -22.55
C LYS A 440 -20.77 5.99 -22.29
N ARG A 441 -20.96 5.45 -21.08
CA ARG A 441 -22.19 4.76 -20.68
C ARG A 441 -23.39 5.69 -20.74
N ALA A 442 -23.25 6.93 -20.27
CA ALA A 442 -24.32 7.91 -20.27
C ALA A 442 -24.71 8.36 -21.69
N GLU A 443 -23.75 8.41 -22.63
CA GLU A 443 -24.00 8.79 -24.03
C GLU A 443 -24.56 7.64 -24.87
N SER A 444 -24.05 6.42 -24.67
CA SER A 444 -24.28 5.30 -25.60
C SER A 444 -25.10 4.15 -25.02
N GLY A 445 -25.33 4.12 -23.70
CA GLY A 445 -25.94 2.97 -23.02
C GLY A 445 -25.04 1.74 -23.04
N GLY A 446 -25.61 0.56 -22.78
CA GLY A 446 -24.83 -0.68 -22.66
C GLY A 446 -23.87 -0.69 -21.46
N SER A 447 -23.10 -1.77 -21.35
CA SER A 447 -22.06 -1.91 -20.32
C SER A 447 -20.71 -1.47 -20.87
N ILE A 448 -19.83 -1.03 -19.97
CA ILE A 448 -18.47 -0.62 -20.29
C ILE A 448 -17.50 -1.48 -19.51
N TYR A 449 -16.42 -1.87 -20.16
CA TYR A 449 -15.37 -2.65 -19.56
C TYR A 449 -14.07 -1.85 -19.57
N VAL A 450 -13.40 -1.78 -18.42
CA VAL A 450 -12.18 -1.00 -18.22
C VAL A 450 -11.08 -1.93 -17.72
N ASP A 451 -9.94 -1.86 -18.36
CA ASP A 451 -8.78 -2.67 -18.05
C ASP A 451 -7.60 -1.73 -17.74
N THR A 452 -7.02 -1.83 -16.54
CA THR A 452 -5.80 -1.09 -16.18
C THR A 452 -4.77 -2.04 -15.55
N ALA A 453 -3.49 -1.66 -15.55
CA ALA A 453 -2.45 -2.50 -15.00
C ALA A 453 -1.20 -1.72 -14.57
N LEU A 454 -0.47 -2.28 -13.61
CA LEU A 454 0.82 -1.74 -13.16
C LEU A 454 1.81 -1.60 -14.32
N ASN A 455 1.91 -2.62 -15.17
CA ASN A 455 2.77 -2.58 -16.36
C ASN A 455 2.37 -1.49 -17.37
N TYR A 456 1.12 -1.06 -17.41
CA TYR A 456 0.69 0.02 -18.30
C TYR A 456 1.30 1.35 -17.83
N TYR A 457 1.22 1.61 -16.52
CA TYR A 457 1.92 2.74 -15.91
C TYR A 457 3.44 2.62 -16.04
N SER A 458 4.04 1.48 -15.69
CA SER A 458 5.50 1.31 -15.73
C SER A 458 6.07 1.47 -17.14
N GLN A 459 5.36 1.02 -18.18
CA GLN A 459 5.75 1.28 -19.56
C GLN A 459 5.59 2.75 -19.95
N TRP A 460 4.53 3.44 -19.49
CA TRP A 460 4.40 4.88 -19.69
C TRP A 460 5.51 5.66 -18.97
N LEU A 461 5.86 5.26 -17.74
CA LEU A 461 7.00 5.78 -16.98
C LEU A 461 8.29 5.64 -17.79
N VAL A 462 8.59 4.46 -18.31
CA VAL A 462 9.83 4.22 -19.08
C VAL A 462 9.83 4.94 -20.43
N ASN A 463 8.71 4.94 -21.16
CA ASN A 463 8.68 5.39 -22.56
C ASN A 463 8.31 6.86 -22.75
N SER A 464 7.57 7.46 -21.81
CA SER A 464 7.02 8.82 -21.95
C SER A 464 7.45 9.76 -20.84
N VAL A 465 7.64 9.24 -19.62
CA VAL A 465 8.10 10.05 -18.48
C VAL A 465 9.61 10.11 -18.44
N GLY A 466 10.32 8.98 -18.43
CA GLY A 466 11.78 8.94 -18.34
C GLY A 466 12.35 9.40 -17.00
N GLU A 467 13.67 9.53 -16.99
CA GLU A 467 14.48 9.93 -15.84
C GLU A 467 14.74 11.44 -15.83
N TYR A 468 15.24 11.95 -14.71
CA TYR A 468 15.76 13.30 -14.65
C TYR A 468 16.97 13.48 -15.61
N PRO A 469 17.18 14.70 -16.14
CA PRO A 469 18.47 15.08 -16.70
C PRO A 469 19.62 14.78 -15.73
N ALA A 470 20.80 14.44 -16.25
CA ALA A 470 21.90 13.93 -15.44
C ALA A 470 22.34 14.88 -14.32
N ASP A 471 22.35 16.19 -14.57
CA ASP A 471 22.70 17.22 -13.59
C ASP A 471 21.62 17.43 -12.53
N VAL A 472 20.34 17.31 -12.91
CA VAL A 472 19.20 17.31 -11.99
C VAL A 472 19.24 16.10 -11.07
N TRP A 473 19.49 14.90 -11.63
CA TRP A 473 19.65 13.69 -10.83
C TRP A 473 20.83 13.79 -9.86
N GLU A 474 21.98 14.25 -10.34
CA GLU A 474 23.19 14.37 -9.53
C GLU A 474 22.99 15.33 -8.34
N ASP A 475 22.31 16.47 -8.52
CA ASP A 475 21.94 17.38 -7.42
C ASP A 475 21.09 16.69 -6.35
N VAL A 476 20.03 16.01 -6.77
CA VAL A 476 19.10 15.33 -5.85
C VAL A 476 19.82 14.20 -5.12
N TRP A 477 20.55 13.36 -5.85
CA TRP A 477 21.28 12.24 -5.28
C TRP A 477 22.34 12.73 -4.27
N GLN A 478 23.10 13.78 -4.61
CA GLN A 478 24.07 14.38 -3.71
C GLN A 478 23.42 14.97 -2.45
N ARG A 479 22.31 15.70 -2.56
CA ARG A 479 21.56 16.25 -1.42
C ARG A 479 21.08 15.18 -0.45
N HIS A 480 20.76 13.99 -0.97
CA HIS A 480 20.38 12.84 -0.15
C HIS A 480 21.58 11.95 0.22
N ASN A 481 22.78 12.53 0.35
CA ASN A 481 24.02 11.84 0.76
C ASN A 481 24.36 10.61 -0.10
N ARG A 482 24.00 10.67 -1.39
CA ARG A 482 24.15 9.57 -2.34
C ARG A 482 23.58 8.25 -1.83
N LEU A 483 22.38 8.29 -1.25
CA LEU A 483 21.65 7.08 -0.82
C LEU A 483 21.71 6.01 -1.93
N SER A 484 22.09 4.80 -1.54
CA SER A 484 22.35 3.70 -2.43
C SER A 484 22.00 2.40 -1.72
N PHE A 485 21.36 1.49 -2.46
CA PHE A 485 20.86 0.21 -1.97
C PHE A 485 21.29 -0.90 -2.93
N ARG A 486 21.25 -2.14 -2.47
CA ARG A 486 21.59 -3.34 -3.26
C ARG A 486 20.35 -4.07 -3.73
N HIS A 487 20.52 -4.98 -4.67
CA HIS A 487 19.43 -5.78 -5.24
C HIS A 487 18.57 -6.51 -4.19
N TYR A 488 19.17 -6.93 -3.08
CA TYR A 488 18.49 -7.64 -1.99
C TYR A 488 17.83 -6.72 -0.94
N ASP A 489 18.03 -5.39 -1.00
CA ASP A 489 17.41 -4.47 -0.06
C ASP A 489 15.92 -4.30 -0.41
N ASN A 490 15.06 -4.68 0.53
CA ASN A 490 13.61 -4.61 0.36
C ASN A 490 13.02 -3.35 1.03
N MET A 491 11.74 -3.09 0.74
CA MET A 491 11.03 -1.91 1.24
C MET A 491 11.10 -1.73 2.77
N PRO A 492 10.95 -2.77 3.62
CA PRO A 492 11.16 -2.65 5.07
C PRO A 492 12.54 -2.09 5.48
N VAL A 493 13.59 -2.40 4.72
CA VAL A 493 14.96 -1.86 4.93
C VAL A 493 15.09 -0.46 4.36
N MET A 494 14.60 -0.24 3.14
CA MET A 494 14.78 1.02 2.40
C MET A 494 13.94 2.18 2.96
N ILE A 495 12.66 1.95 3.26
CA ILE A 495 11.71 3.01 3.61
C ILE A 495 12.18 3.84 4.82
N PRO A 496 12.63 3.25 5.95
CA PRO A 496 13.12 4.04 7.08
C PRO A 496 14.30 4.96 6.71
N ALA A 497 15.24 4.47 5.91
CA ALA A 497 16.40 5.25 5.47
C ALA A 497 15.99 6.39 4.53
N VAL A 498 15.11 6.11 3.56
CA VAL A 498 14.60 7.11 2.61
C VAL A 498 13.78 8.17 3.33
N VAL A 499 12.84 7.78 4.20
CA VAL A 499 11.99 8.70 4.95
C VAL A 499 12.82 9.61 5.85
N LYS A 500 13.81 9.06 6.56
CA LYS A 500 14.77 9.86 7.35
C LYS A 500 15.46 10.91 6.48
N SER A 501 16.01 10.50 5.34
CA SER A 501 16.68 11.41 4.40
C SER A 501 15.75 12.48 3.82
N LEU A 502 14.48 12.15 3.57
CA LEU A 502 13.48 13.15 3.15
C LEU A 502 13.22 14.19 4.22
N PHE A 503 13.08 13.80 5.49
CA PHE A 503 12.90 14.75 6.60
C PHE A 503 14.10 15.69 6.75
N GLU A 504 15.32 15.16 6.62
CA GLU A 504 16.56 15.93 6.77
C GLU A 504 16.79 16.90 5.60
N ASN A 505 16.51 16.48 4.36
CA ASN A 505 16.98 17.20 3.16
C ASN A 505 15.86 17.87 2.35
N SER A 506 14.61 17.41 2.49
CA SER A 506 13.45 17.88 1.71
C SER A 506 12.23 18.17 2.60
N GLY A 507 12.38 18.15 3.92
CA GLY A 507 11.26 18.12 4.85
C GLY A 507 10.43 19.40 4.86
N ALA A 508 11.09 20.56 4.72
CA ALA A 508 10.41 21.86 4.63
C ALA A 508 9.56 22.00 3.36
N GLN A 509 9.96 21.35 2.25
CA GLN A 509 9.23 21.35 0.99
C GLN A 509 8.08 20.35 1.01
N LEU A 510 8.34 19.11 1.42
CA LEU A 510 7.36 18.03 1.32
C LEU A 510 6.37 17.96 2.48
N PHE A 511 6.80 18.15 3.73
CA PHE A 511 5.96 17.86 4.90
C PHE A 511 5.25 19.10 5.47
N GLN A 512 4.77 19.97 4.58
CA GLN A 512 4.09 21.20 4.97
C GLN A 512 2.73 20.89 5.62
N PRO A 513 2.36 21.53 6.75
CA PRO A 513 1.13 21.20 7.49
C PRO A 513 -0.15 21.30 6.65
N GLN A 514 -0.20 22.17 5.64
CA GLN A 514 -1.36 22.32 4.77
C GLN A 514 -1.60 21.15 3.82
N PHE A 515 -0.67 20.21 3.67
CA PHE A 515 -0.87 18.99 2.88
C PHE A 515 -1.52 17.86 3.70
N PHE A 516 -1.69 18.07 5.00
CA PHE A 516 -2.27 17.07 5.91
C PHE A 516 -3.54 17.59 6.56
N GLU A 517 -4.42 16.66 6.90
CA GLU A 517 -5.60 16.92 7.72
C GLU A 517 -5.76 15.88 8.82
N ILE A 518 -6.50 16.26 9.87
CA ILE A 518 -6.90 15.35 10.94
C ILE A 518 -8.30 14.84 10.64
N ARG A 519 -8.44 13.53 10.49
CA ARG A 519 -9.71 12.84 10.25
C ARG A 519 -10.10 12.02 11.46
N TYR A 520 -11.34 12.17 11.94
CA TYR A 520 -11.89 11.30 12.96
C TYR A 520 -12.60 10.10 12.32
N SER A 521 -12.32 8.89 12.80
CA SER A 521 -13.06 7.68 12.44
C SER A 521 -13.88 7.20 13.62
N ALA A 522 -15.21 7.25 13.49
CA ALA A 522 -16.13 6.68 14.48
C ALA A 522 -16.06 5.15 14.54
N ALA A 523 -15.61 4.48 13.46
CA ALA A 523 -15.53 3.03 13.39
C ALA A 523 -14.46 2.43 14.32
N VAL A 524 -13.41 3.20 14.63
CA VAL A 524 -12.34 2.78 15.55
C VAL A 524 -12.12 3.77 16.69
N ASP A 525 -12.94 4.82 16.77
CA ASP A 525 -12.85 5.93 17.73
C ASP A 525 -11.44 6.54 17.84
N ARG A 526 -10.85 6.92 16.71
CA ARG A 526 -9.49 7.51 16.65
C ARG A 526 -9.41 8.65 15.66
N HIS A 527 -8.47 9.56 15.93
CA HIS A 527 -8.06 10.60 14.98
C HIS A 527 -6.82 10.16 14.22
N PHE A 528 -6.78 10.47 12.94
CA PHE A 528 -5.70 10.13 12.03
C PHE A 528 -5.20 11.40 11.34
N LYS A 529 -3.88 11.61 11.32
CA LYS A 529 -3.25 12.56 10.42
C LYS A 529 -3.08 11.86 9.08
N ALA A 530 -3.63 12.42 8.01
CA ALA A 530 -3.57 11.84 6.66
C ALA A 530 -3.32 12.92 5.61
N VAL A 531 -2.80 12.52 4.45
CA VAL A 531 -2.61 13.41 3.28
C VAL A 531 -3.98 13.83 2.75
N ARG A 532 -4.16 15.12 2.44
CA ARG A 532 -5.39 15.68 1.87
C ARG A 532 -5.64 15.20 0.43
N PRO A 533 -6.86 15.32 -0.10
CA PRO A 533 -7.11 15.18 -1.54
C PRO A 533 -6.22 16.14 -2.34
N ILE A 534 -5.65 15.67 -3.45
CA ILE A 534 -4.60 16.40 -4.17
C ILE A 534 -5.12 17.59 -4.97
N LEU A 535 -6.25 17.41 -5.67
CA LEU A 535 -6.84 18.47 -6.49
C LEU A 535 -7.46 19.53 -5.57
N THR A 536 -7.15 20.79 -5.84
CA THR A 536 -7.73 21.92 -5.12
C THR A 536 -8.48 22.84 -6.09
N PHE A 537 -9.56 23.45 -5.60
CA PHE A 537 -10.50 24.23 -6.41
C PHE A 537 -10.56 25.66 -5.86
N PRO A 538 -9.82 26.62 -6.45
CA PRO A 538 -9.81 28.00 -5.97
C PRO A 538 -11.20 28.66 -5.90
N GLY A 539 -12.10 28.30 -6.82
CA GLY A 539 -13.49 28.78 -6.82
C GLY A 539 -14.43 27.99 -5.88
N LYS A 540 -13.93 26.90 -5.26
CA LYS A 540 -14.66 26.04 -4.31
C LYS A 540 -15.94 25.40 -4.87
N GLU A 541 -16.02 25.27 -6.19
CA GLU A 541 -17.17 24.68 -6.88
C GLU A 541 -17.30 23.18 -6.59
N VAL A 542 -16.17 22.48 -6.50
CA VAL A 542 -16.07 21.07 -6.15
C VAL A 542 -15.49 20.92 -4.74
N SER A 543 -16.07 20.03 -3.94
CA SER A 543 -15.62 19.74 -2.58
C SER A 543 -15.21 18.27 -2.46
N LEU A 544 -13.89 18.03 -2.42
CA LEU A 544 -13.33 16.71 -2.16
C LEU A 544 -13.34 16.45 -0.66
N GLN A 545 -14.05 15.38 -0.29
CA GLN A 545 -14.15 14.91 1.09
C GLN A 545 -14.68 13.49 1.10
N PHE A 546 -14.36 12.76 2.15
CA PHE A 546 -14.90 11.42 2.38
C PHE A 546 -16.24 11.53 3.12
N ASN A 547 -17.26 10.81 2.65
CA ASN A 547 -18.56 10.79 3.33
C ASN A 547 -18.38 10.17 4.74
N ALA A 548 -18.66 10.94 5.79
CA ALA A 548 -18.68 10.44 7.16
C ALA A 548 -19.98 9.63 7.40
N ALA A 549 -19.99 8.36 7.00
CA ALA A 549 -20.97 7.30 7.36
C ALA A 549 -22.50 7.61 7.32
N LYS A 550 -22.95 8.76 6.80
CA LYS A 550 -24.36 9.22 6.83
C LYS A 550 -24.96 9.40 5.43
N GLY A 551 -24.67 8.49 4.49
CA GLY A 551 -25.25 8.50 3.13
C GLY A 551 -26.04 7.22 2.83
N ASP A 552 -27.03 7.32 1.93
CA ASP A 552 -27.88 6.22 1.48
C ASP A 552 -27.05 5.02 1.00
N LEU A 553 -26.98 3.99 1.85
CA LEU A 553 -26.39 2.70 1.51
C LEU A 553 -27.13 2.05 0.33
N ILE A 554 -26.42 1.16 -0.36
CA ILE A 554 -27.02 0.08 -1.16
C ILE A 554 -28.17 -0.53 -0.32
N GLN A 555 -29.40 -0.51 -0.82
CA GLN A 555 -30.60 -0.79 -0.02
C GLN A 555 -30.57 -2.19 0.57
N GLY A 556 -29.97 -3.16 -0.15
CA GLY A 556 -29.74 -4.52 0.33
C GLY A 556 -28.93 -4.64 1.63
N LEU A 557 -28.29 -3.57 2.11
CA LEU A 557 -27.46 -3.56 3.31
C LEU A 557 -28.06 -2.82 4.51
N ARG A 558 -29.27 -2.25 4.42
CA ARG A 558 -29.92 -1.70 5.64
C ARG A 558 -30.08 -2.78 6.73
N GLN A 559 -30.19 -4.06 6.36
CA GLN A 559 -30.28 -5.17 7.30
C GLN A 559 -28.94 -5.58 7.93
N TYR A 560 -27.80 -5.26 7.31
CA TYR A 560 -26.46 -5.62 7.81
C TYR A 560 -25.74 -4.43 8.46
N ALA A 561 -26.14 -3.20 8.16
CA ALA A 561 -25.60 -1.98 8.76
C ALA A 561 -26.17 -1.69 10.16
N SER A 562 -27.17 -2.45 10.63
CA SER A 562 -27.86 -2.23 11.90
C SER A 562 -27.39 -3.10 13.07
N GLU A 563 -26.36 -3.94 12.91
CA GLU A 563 -25.81 -4.71 14.03
C GLU A 563 -24.43 -4.20 14.48
N PRO A 564 -24.29 -3.66 15.71
CA PRO A 564 -23.00 -3.35 16.33
C PRO A 564 -22.19 -4.59 16.76
N SER A 565 -22.43 -5.77 16.19
CA SER A 565 -21.93 -7.05 16.70
C SER A 565 -20.59 -7.48 16.09
N TYR A 566 -19.68 -6.56 15.77
CA TYR A 566 -18.33 -6.93 15.29
C TYR A 566 -17.15 -6.23 15.97
N PHE A 567 -17.40 -5.67 17.16
CA PHE A 567 -16.38 -5.55 18.20
C PHE A 567 -16.79 -6.43 19.39
N GLY A 568 -16.29 -7.67 19.40
CA GLY A 568 -16.27 -8.53 20.59
C GLY A 568 -17.63 -9.07 21.06
N ARG A 569 -18.09 -10.17 20.46
CA ARG A 569 -18.68 -11.26 21.24
C ARG A 569 -17.98 -12.55 20.86
N SER A 570 -17.18 -13.08 21.79
CA SER A 570 -16.91 -14.51 21.80
C SER A 570 -18.22 -15.18 22.20
N GLU A 571 -19.06 -15.53 21.24
CA GLU A 571 -20.07 -16.54 21.51
C GLU A 571 -19.33 -17.87 21.60
N ARG A 572 -19.13 -18.31 22.85
CA ARG A 572 -18.97 -19.72 23.16
C ARG A 572 -20.15 -20.41 22.49
N VAL A 573 -19.87 -21.22 21.47
CA VAL A 573 -20.83 -22.23 21.03
C VAL A 573 -20.82 -23.28 22.12
N ASP A 574 -21.82 -23.24 23.00
CA ASP A 574 -22.06 -24.31 23.95
C ASP A 574 -22.31 -25.62 23.16
N PRO A 575 -21.73 -26.75 23.57
CA PRO A 575 -22.04 -28.04 22.97
C PRO A 575 -23.52 -28.41 23.27
N PRO A 576 -24.18 -29.20 22.42
CA PRO A 576 -25.60 -29.51 22.58
C PRO A 576 -25.84 -30.29 23.88
N GLU A 577 -26.57 -29.69 24.83
CA GLU A 577 -27.06 -30.40 26.01
C GLU A 577 -28.30 -31.24 25.68
N TYR A 578 -28.17 -32.53 25.99
CA TYR A 578 -29.27 -33.45 26.22
C TYR A 578 -29.98 -33.11 27.55
N LEU A 579 -31.29 -32.87 27.46
CA LEU A 579 -32.36 -33.00 28.48
C LEU A 579 -31.97 -33.19 29.97
N GLY A 580 -32.44 -32.28 30.85
CA GLY A 580 -32.96 -32.65 32.18
C GLY A 580 -32.78 -31.66 33.37
N ASN A 581 -33.88 -30.99 33.74
CA ASN A 581 -34.33 -30.57 35.09
C ASN A 581 -33.47 -29.71 36.06
N GLY A 582 -34.03 -28.54 36.44
CA GLY A 582 -34.11 -28.08 37.85
C GLY A 582 -33.21 -26.91 38.30
N PRO A 583 -33.71 -25.91 39.08
CA PRO A 583 -33.03 -24.63 39.34
C PRO A 583 -32.26 -24.59 40.68
N PHE A 584 -31.24 -23.70 40.82
CA PHE A 584 -31.00 -22.79 41.98
C PHE A 584 -29.61 -22.07 41.96
N SER A 585 -29.66 -20.74 42.11
CA SER A 585 -28.84 -19.77 42.87
C SER A 585 -27.30 -19.83 43.03
N ASP A 586 -26.74 -18.61 42.90
CA ASP A 586 -25.66 -17.95 43.67
C ASP A 586 -24.19 -18.41 43.62
N GLY A 587 -23.35 -17.48 43.17
CA GLY A 587 -22.24 -16.99 44.00
C GLY A 587 -20.83 -17.50 43.73
N LYS A 588 -19.91 -16.53 43.56
CA LYS A 588 -18.45 -16.54 43.82
C LYS A 588 -17.51 -17.00 42.70
N SER A 589 -16.58 -16.09 42.38
CA SER A 589 -15.24 -16.34 41.84
C SER A 589 -14.40 -17.13 42.87
N PRO A 590 -13.53 -18.06 42.41
CA PRO A 590 -12.09 -17.78 42.52
C PRO A 590 -11.22 -18.30 41.34
N THR A 591 -10.24 -17.48 40.98
CA THR A 591 -8.80 -17.74 40.79
C THR A 591 -8.26 -19.16 40.47
N ILE A 592 -7.56 -19.24 39.33
CA ILE A 592 -6.42 -20.11 38.91
C ILE A 592 -6.64 -21.65 38.84
N CYS A 593 -6.50 -22.19 37.62
CA CYS A 593 -5.82 -23.48 37.41
C CYS A 593 -5.12 -23.56 36.03
N ASN A 594 -3.99 -24.24 36.04
CA ASN A 594 -2.98 -24.40 34.98
C ASN A 594 -3.38 -25.42 33.90
N ILE A 595 -2.79 -25.24 32.71
CA ILE A 595 -2.36 -26.24 31.71
C ILE A 595 -3.44 -27.24 31.23
N ALA A 596 -3.86 -27.08 29.96
CA ALA A 596 -3.79 -28.11 28.90
C ALA A 596 -4.63 -27.67 27.69
N GLN A 597 -3.99 -27.36 26.56
CA GLN A 597 -4.62 -27.52 25.24
C GLN A 597 -3.53 -27.62 24.19
N ALA A 598 -2.93 -28.81 24.13
CA ALA A 598 -2.01 -29.25 23.09
C ALA A 598 -2.59 -30.52 22.45
N ASP A 599 -3.82 -30.46 21.93
CA ASP A 599 -4.47 -31.65 21.34
C ASP A 599 -5.19 -31.40 19.99
N TYR A 600 -5.10 -30.19 19.40
CA TYR A 600 -5.68 -29.96 18.07
C TYR A 600 -4.67 -30.06 16.91
N ILE A 601 -3.39 -30.26 17.21
CA ILE A 601 -2.33 -30.45 16.21
C ILE A 601 -2.00 -31.95 16.00
N HIS A 602 -2.44 -32.85 16.90
CA HIS A 602 -2.10 -34.27 16.83
C HIS A 602 -2.89 -35.04 15.77
N ASP A 603 -4.18 -34.71 15.57
CA ASP A 603 -5.04 -35.46 14.63
C ASP A 603 -4.81 -35.11 13.16
N THR A 604 -4.31 -33.91 12.85
CA THR A 604 -3.99 -33.52 11.46
C THR A 604 -2.63 -34.07 10.99
N ILE A 605 -1.76 -34.48 11.94
CA ILE A 605 -0.45 -35.09 11.65
C ILE A 605 -0.59 -36.62 11.46
N GLN A 606 -1.48 -37.29 12.21
CA GLN A 606 -1.73 -38.72 12.06
C GLN A 606 -2.39 -39.08 10.71
N GLU A 607 -3.34 -38.28 10.21
CA GLU A 607 -3.94 -38.53 8.89
C GLU A 607 -2.94 -38.37 7.74
N ARG A 608 -1.97 -37.45 7.84
CA ARG A 608 -0.94 -37.24 6.81
C ARG A 608 0.25 -38.20 6.91
N GLN A 609 0.52 -38.80 8.07
CA GLN A 609 1.52 -39.87 8.20
C GLN A 609 1.00 -41.22 7.68
N SER A 610 -0.32 -41.49 7.74
CA SER A 610 -0.90 -42.74 7.20
C SER A 610 -0.79 -42.84 5.66
N LEU A 611 -0.84 -41.70 4.96
CA LEU A 611 -0.73 -41.61 3.50
C LEU A 611 0.72 -41.69 2.98
N PHE A 612 1.72 -41.46 3.84
CA PHE A 612 3.14 -41.58 3.48
C PHE A 612 3.67 -43.01 3.69
N VAL A 613 3.10 -43.77 4.64
CA VAL A 613 3.50 -45.16 4.95
C VAL A 613 2.94 -46.18 3.95
N SER A 614 1.89 -45.86 3.19
CA SER A 614 1.38 -46.73 2.11
C SER A 614 2.21 -46.67 0.82
N SER A 615 3.00 -45.62 0.62
CA SER A 615 3.85 -45.41 -0.57
C SER A 615 5.22 -46.10 -0.52
N ILE A 616 5.65 -46.62 0.64
CA ILE A 616 7.01 -47.20 0.83
C ILE A 616 6.97 -48.74 0.88
N ARG A 617 5.80 -49.38 0.71
CA ARG A 617 5.66 -50.85 0.70
C ARG A 617 5.79 -51.55 -0.66
N ALA A 618 6.24 -50.84 -1.70
CA ALA A 618 6.46 -51.43 -3.03
C ALA A 618 7.89 -51.22 -3.55
N SER A 619 8.87 -51.85 -2.91
CA SER A 619 10.10 -52.35 -3.56
C SER A 619 11.00 -53.07 -2.52
N LYS A 620 11.15 -54.38 -2.70
CA LYS A 620 12.13 -55.22 -1.97
C LYS A 620 13.27 -55.55 -2.93
N HIS A 621 14.53 -55.36 -2.51
CA HIS A 621 15.58 -56.40 -2.34
C HIS A 621 16.94 -55.76 -1.93
N PRO A 622 17.90 -56.53 -1.34
CA PRO A 622 18.78 -56.10 -0.24
C PRO A 622 20.28 -56.18 -0.58
N LEU A 623 21.14 -55.86 0.41
CA LEU A 623 22.58 -56.21 0.66
C LEU A 623 23.29 -54.98 1.27
N GLU A 624 24.22 -55.01 2.22
CA GLU A 624 24.74 -55.94 3.23
C GLU A 624 25.63 -55.08 4.16
N GLU A 625 26.03 -55.66 5.29
CA GLU A 625 26.63 -55.12 6.53
C GLU A 625 27.90 -54.23 6.44
N ALA A 626 28.08 -53.31 7.41
CA ALA A 626 29.05 -53.46 8.52
C ALA A 626 29.34 -52.17 9.34
N GLY A 627 29.10 -52.23 10.66
CA GLY A 627 30.08 -51.84 11.70
C GLY A 627 30.06 -50.43 12.34
N GLY A 628 29.72 -50.35 13.64
CA GLY A 628 30.63 -49.71 14.62
C GLY A 628 30.17 -48.57 15.55
N ARG A 629 29.52 -48.93 16.68
CA ARG A 629 29.68 -48.44 18.09
C ARG A 629 29.57 -46.94 18.47
N GLY A 630 28.68 -46.67 19.46
CA GLY A 630 29.06 -45.93 20.69
C GLY A 630 28.10 -44.85 21.23
N GLN A 631 27.22 -45.19 22.18
CA GLN A 631 26.63 -44.27 23.18
C GLN A 631 27.14 -44.66 24.59
N PRO A 632 27.16 -43.73 25.57
CA PRO A 632 26.12 -43.70 26.64
C PRO A 632 25.78 -42.24 27.05
N GLY A 633 24.75 -41.86 27.81
CA GLY A 633 23.71 -42.52 28.60
C GLY A 633 23.05 -41.41 29.46
N ILE A 634 21.72 -41.46 29.62
CA ILE A 634 20.88 -40.49 30.34
C ILE A 634 20.81 -40.85 31.83
N ASN A 635 20.78 -39.85 32.73
CA ASN A 635 20.40 -40.01 34.14
C ASN A 635 19.09 -39.25 34.45
N PRO A 636 18.04 -39.93 34.95
CA PRO A 636 16.77 -39.33 35.36
C PRO A 636 16.66 -39.23 36.90
N ASN A 637 16.49 -38.02 37.45
CA ASN A 637 15.76 -37.74 38.72
C ASN A 637 15.77 -36.22 39.05
N CYS A 638 14.65 -35.54 38.73
CA CYS A 638 13.83 -34.54 39.49
C CYS A 638 14.43 -33.58 40.56
N PRO A 639 13.71 -32.49 40.99
CA PRO A 639 12.58 -31.74 40.38
C PRO A 639 12.62 -30.17 40.51
N ILE A 640 11.96 -29.52 39.56
CA ILE A 640 11.09 -28.31 39.58
C ILE A 640 11.16 -27.33 40.78
N SER A 641 11.45 -26.04 40.49
CA SER A 641 10.63 -24.90 40.94
C SER A 641 10.59 -23.78 39.89
N ASN A 642 9.36 -23.35 39.56
CA ASN A 642 9.03 -22.25 38.65
C ASN A 642 9.14 -20.89 39.36
N GLY A 643 9.60 -19.86 38.66
CA GLY A 643 9.35 -18.46 39.04
C GLY A 643 10.43 -17.47 38.58
N LEU A 644 10.05 -16.56 37.69
CA LEU A 644 10.83 -15.39 37.20
C LEU A 644 12.04 -15.69 36.31
N ILE A 645 11.82 -15.81 35.00
CA ILE A 645 12.58 -15.15 33.91
C ILE A 645 11.66 -15.25 32.68
N ASN A 646 10.73 -14.31 32.58
CA ASN A 646 9.93 -14.04 31.38
C ASN A 646 9.54 -12.57 31.42
N LEU A 647 10.57 -11.74 31.34
CA LEU A 647 10.55 -10.31 31.02
C LEU A 647 12.04 -9.98 30.78
N VAL A 648 12.37 -9.31 29.67
CA VAL A 648 13.72 -8.92 29.19
C VAL A 648 14.25 -9.65 27.92
N LEU A 649 13.47 -10.47 27.22
CA LEU A 649 13.84 -10.93 25.85
C LEU A 649 12.81 -10.59 24.76
N SER A 650 12.26 -9.38 24.79
CA SER A 650 11.41 -8.85 23.71
C SER A 650 11.71 -7.40 23.30
N CYS A 651 12.90 -6.88 23.61
CA CYS A 651 13.35 -5.58 23.12
C CYS A 651 14.70 -5.75 22.42
N GLY A 652 14.68 -5.82 21.09
CA GLY A 652 15.89 -5.78 20.27
C GLY A 652 16.55 -4.41 20.41
N ALA A 653 17.58 -4.35 21.25
CA ALA A 653 18.50 -3.23 21.30
C ALA A 653 19.66 -3.53 20.34
N HIS A 654 19.66 -2.91 19.16
CA HIS A 654 20.88 -2.76 18.36
C HIS A 654 20.88 -1.43 17.61
N THR A 655 21.62 -0.46 18.17
CA THR A 655 22.53 0.43 17.42
C THR A 655 23.55 1.00 18.41
N LEU A 656 24.80 0.53 18.32
CA LEU A 656 26.01 1.32 18.49
C LEU A 656 27.19 0.44 18.03
N PRO A 657 27.81 0.78 16.89
CA PRO A 657 29.25 0.70 16.82
C PRO A 657 29.81 1.94 16.12
N THR A 658 30.28 2.90 16.90
CA THR A 658 31.36 3.82 16.51
C THR A 658 31.87 4.47 17.79
N LEU A 659 32.74 3.77 18.50
CA LEU A 659 33.65 4.32 19.51
C LEU A 659 34.77 3.29 19.73
N ASP A 660 35.49 3.00 18.66
CA ASP A 660 36.82 2.38 18.69
C ASP A 660 37.61 2.90 17.51
N LEU A 661 37.90 4.20 17.57
CA LEU A 661 38.95 4.89 16.82
C LEU A 661 39.12 6.24 17.50
N LEU A 662 39.87 6.25 18.60
CA LEU A 662 40.77 7.33 19.03
C LEU A 662 41.48 6.82 20.28
N ALA A 663 42.68 6.29 20.04
CA ALA A 663 43.62 5.89 21.05
C ALA A 663 43.97 7.05 21.98
N GLU A 664 44.34 6.67 23.20
CA GLU A 664 44.93 7.48 24.25
C GLU A 664 46.02 8.43 23.71
N GLY A 665 45.92 9.72 24.06
CA GLY A 665 46.97 10.71 23.80
C GLY A 665 46.48 12.15 23.90
N ASP A 666 46.63 12.75 25.09
CA ASP A 666 46.70 14.18 25.36
C ASP A 666 45.65 15.14 24.75
N ILE A 667 44.59 15.42 25.52
CA ILE A 667 43.87 16.71 25.45
C ILE A 667 44.05 17.45 26.78
N LYS A 668 45.24 18.01 26.96
CA LYS A 668 45.47 19.19 27.80
C LYS A 668 46.04 20.28 26.92
N THR A 669 45.19 20.92 26.12
CA THR A 669 45.33 22.31 25.63
C THR A 669 44.27 22.55 24.57
N LEU A 670 43.10 23.07 24.96
CA LEU A 670 42.23 23.85 24.07
C LEU A 670 41.37 24.76 24.96
N HIS A 671 41.69 26.06 24.96
CA HIS A 671 40.88 27.12 25.54
C HIS A 671 39.66 27.40 24.63
N PRO A 672 38.51 27.82 25.19
CA PRO A 672 37.26 27.94 24.44
C PRO A 672 37.19 29.26 23.67
N LYS A 673 36.90 29.18 22.37
CA LYS A 673 36.43 30.31 21.57
C LYS A 673 35.37 29.86 20.58
N THR A 674 34.14 29.68 21.06
CA THR A 674 32.88 29.87 20.30
C THR A 674 31.67 29.63 21.21
N ASP A 675 30.64 30.47 21.07
CA ASP A 675 29.39 30.43 21.85
C ASP A 675 28.63 29.09 21.73
N ALA A 676 28.86 28.33 20.64
CA ALA A 676 28.30 27.00 20.43
C ALA A 676 28.71 25.95 21.49
N VAL A 677 29.88 26.09 22.12
CA VAL A 677 30.33 25.17 23.19
C VAL A 677 29.66 25.51 24.52
N LYS A 678 29.26 26.77 24.71
CA LYS A 678 28.56 27.23 25.91
C LYS A 678 27.11 26.73 25.92
N ASP A 679 26.44 26.83 24.77
CA ASP A 679 25.07 26.31 24.58
C ASP A 679 24.99 24.78 24.73
N PHE A 680 26.02 24.06 24.29
CA PHE A 680 26.09 22.61 24.45
C PHE A 680 26.28 22.18 25.92
N ILE A 681 27.06 22.93 26.69
CA ILE A 681 27.25 22.67 28.13
C ILE A 681 25.98 23.03 28.92
N GLU A 682 25.29 24.12 28.57
CA GLU A 682 24.02 24.50 29.21
C GLU A 682 22.88 23.52 28.90
N GLN A 683 22.79 23.02 27.67
CA GLN A 683 21.81 21.99 27.30
C GLN A 683 22.09 20.64 27.95
N LYS A 684 23.38 20.27 28.12
CA LYS A 684 23.78 19.06 28.85
C LYS A 684 23.40 19.14 30.33
N ASP A 685 23.64 20.28 30.97
CA ASP A 685 23.35 20.47 32.39
C ASP A 685 21.84 20.58 32.66
N MET A 686 21.06 21.10 31.70
CA MET A 686 19.59 21.10 31.77
C MET A 686 19.00 19.68 31.65
N LEU A 687 19.57 18.85 30.79
CA LEU A 687 19.19 17.45 30.60
C LEU A 687 19.53 16.59 31.83
N MET A 688 20.69 16.83 32.46
CA MET A 688 21.11 16.10 33.66
C MET A 688 20.27 16.44 34.90
N ARG A 689 19.71 17.66 34.99
CA ARG A 689 18.78 18.05 36.08
C ARG A 689 17.38 17.48 35.92
N GLN A 690 16.93 17.23 34.69
CA GLN A 690 15.64 16.58 34.43
C GLN A 690 15.67 15.07 34.69
N LEU A 691 16.85 14.45 34.59
CA LEU A 691 17.04 13.01 34.82
C LEU A 691 17.22 12.63 36.31
N SER A 692 17.46 13.58 37.22
CA SER A 692 17.74 13.30 38.64
C SER A 692 16.54 13.42 39.60
N GLY A 693 15.30 13.40 39.08
CA GLY A 693 14.06 13.07 39.82
C GLY A 693 13.97 13.44 41.31
N THR A 694 14.08 14.72 41.66
CA THR A 694 13.82 15.22 43.03
C THR A 694 12.59 16.13 43.07
N PRO A 695 11.59 15.88 43.92
CA PRO A 695 10.38 16.69 43.97
C PRO A 695 10.59 17.93 44.84
N THR A 696 10.24 19.11 44.35
CA THR A 696 10.20 20.33 45.15
C THR A 696 8.76 20.75 45.41
N THR A 697 8.40 20.74 46.69
CA THR A 697 7.19 21.32 47.29
C THR A 697 7.18 22.85 47.23
N ASN A 698 6.01 23.43 46.97
CA ASN A 698 5.72 24.87 47.12
C ASN A 698 5.69 25.28 48.61
N PRO A 699 6.07 26.52 48.98
CA PRO A 699 5.02 27.50 49.33
C PRO A 699 5.36 28.98 49.03
N GLY A 700 4.32 29.83 48.92
CA GLY A 700 4.40 31.24 49.38
C GLY A 700 4.02 32.36 48.42
N THR A 701 2.71 32.66 48.37
CA THR A 701 2.05 33.99 48.29
C THR A 701 2.85 35.26 47.95
N ASN A 702 2.42 36.02 46.93
CA ASN A 702 1.90 37.40 47.07
C ASN A 702 1.40 37.97 45.73
N THR A 703 0.11 38.33 45.68
CA THR A 703 -0.46 39.38 44.82
C THR A 703 -0.01 40.78 45.36
N PRO A 704 -0.20 41.94 44.68
CA PRO A 704 -1.22 42.23 43.67
C PRO A 704 -0.88 43.26 42.54
N ARG A 705 -1.89 43.46 41.67
CA ARG A 705 -2.36 44.74 41.10
C ARG A 705 -1.72 45.37 39.84
N LEU A 706 -2.62 45.52 38.86
CA LEU A 706 -3.07 46.77 38.19
C LEU A 706 -2.34 47.30 36.94
N ALA A 707 -3.24 47.81 36.08
CA ALA A 707 -3.12 48.87 35.07
C ALA A 707 -2.51 48.44 33.72
N ARG A 708 -3.36 48.28 32.69
CA ARG A 708 -3.91 49.34 31.83
C ARG A 708 -2.86 49.94 30.87
N SER A 709 -3.08 49.58 29.61
CA SER A 709 -3.48 50.51 28.54
C SER A 709 -2.43 51.06 27.58
N GLN A 710 -2.93 51.18 26.34
CA GLN A 710 -2.54 52.08 25.25
C GLN A 710 -1.36 51.60 24.40
N HIS A 711 -1.65 51.14 23.17
CA HIS A 711 -1.78 51.97 21.95
C HIS A 711 -0.50 52.76 21.67
N PHE A 712 0.20 52.43 20.59
CA PHE A 712 0.19 53.27 19.39
C PHE A 712 0.75 52.49 18.20
N ALA A 713 0.04 52.57 17.09
CA ALA A 713 0.53 52.22 15.78
C ALA A 713 1.62 53.22 15.35
N LEU A 714 2.56 52.80 14.50
CA LEU A 714 2.88 53.55 13.30
C LEU A 714 3.70 52.70 12.31
N ARG A 715 3.27 52.86 11.06
CA ARG A 715 3.82 52.37 9.80
C ARG A 715 5.30 52.74 9.62
N GLY A 716 5.97 52.00 8.75
CA GLY A 716 7.10 52.57 8.00
C GLY A 716 8.03 51.57 7.34
N ASN A 717 7.66 51.12 6.15
CA ASN A 717 8.48 50.92 4.94
C ASN A 717 9.94 50.43 5.02
N LEU A 718 10.16 49.39 4.20
CA LEU A 718 11.21 49.21 3.20
C LEU A 718 12.67 49.16 3.66
N GLY A 719 13.23 47.97 3.46
CA GLY A 719 14.63 47.65 3.30
C GLY A 719 14.71 46.22 2.78
#